data_AF-D6ST41-F1
#
_entry.id   AF-D6ST41-F1
#
_cell.length_a   1.000
_cell.length_b   1.000
_cell.length_c   1.000
_cell.angle_alpha   90.00
_cell.angle_beta   90.00
_cell.angle_gamma   90.00
#
_symmetry.space_group_name_H-M   'P 1'
#
loop_
_entity.id
_entity.type
_entity.pdbx_description
1 polymer ?
#
loop_
_entity_poly.entity_id
_entity_poly.type
_entity_poly.pdbx_seq_one_letter_code
_entity_poly.pdbx_strand_id
1 'polypeptide(L)'
;MQKEIQDITSRDTSTHSCPDQENVSPLFFDKSDYDLLRMVNDVYTRKTYPEQKRLLTPHLHPHGIKEMAAPRAQRIAYSVIQLLESLESGERQDRISALGSLRDEVLYTSHGHMRINTARVLVEIMKNLVRSHGDCRRQLELARDFAMVSLGKPRKVRSELKRYHLLEMPEEWNQVAFDEHVHDVNTTGRKSPTHLIMDAWIKGIRRLTVIYYNHVPREAAEELLQAASIMDIKVMVGIEFTVKLRDKPVRMVWVPRGFSDSGGFIDFLRSPRIRQFMDQGREISSLTRSYVLRLLHSFNRNHLPAINQEMGLNLAPLDENSFLKSVGQGQVSVHHLGKYIHELISAELAAKNCYSRPGQSPDPSGEADDMVQEPDIYDIIENYLRTSQNPDVPDIFETEDPPELLTLTPEELAEKLKSLHANSNITLNLCDLKVEDVIEILFDCKGMITHLEILNLKNQVLGREHDKERIINLQNAINAGNVIKLKKYLGQLVREAEERQSLDSSRRDKLVEILCDISTLQSFYQNRPLYGCIGSDSTGRSGRVYGMGLILSESLPRSARRQLAGGSRNDHQRLDVGIKSLTQDTYIPKTRYNFLSAGVSRVLKKIPALNRLEYQRVREWIVQDYYSLSPEKSNIFTLGGIHSPGEDGPGGRHNETKRTRGLASLKYLNTRIKIASKIGIGFIPAFLTFLLTHEWWILMYFGAVIWFGITGVRNVIQSVLGCGGINRPSLAKWSTFVSWDRFADSLMYTGFSVPLLDFILKTLILDQGFGATVATHPVIVYATISLVNGMYLSTHNYFRGLPRAAVIGNFFRSLLAIPLALVFNWLAGGILAFMGVAAVDRILQQWATIISKLASDTVAGIIEGFADRALYIRRRIMDYRRKLQHLFDTYAQLEMLFPMDDVLDLLESTRELMLTIEYEKRDMVNIIIVNALDLMYFWMYQPRAKGVLKLLLRQMTREERKVFLLSQHVLFRQKRISRLLVDGLVGKNFARALSFYLDHWREYLEEIEYQANKYPPVQEDMHKYSMLESLYHPAAGNINRPPDYH
;
A
#
# COMPACT_ATOMS: atom_id res chain seq x y z
N MET A 1 54.36 -16.92 -6.21
CA MET A 1 53.50 -18.06 -5.83
C MET A 1 53.19 -18.21 -4.34
N GLN A 2 54.08 -18.58 -3.41
CA GLN A 2 53.70 -18.60 -1.97
C GLN A 2 53.65 -17.21 -1.31
N LYS A 3 54.37 -16.21 -1.85
CA LYS A 3 54.25 -14.79 -1.44
C LYS A 3 53.04 -14.06 -2.03
N GLU A 4 52.54 -14.47 -3.20
CA GLU A 4 51.33 -13.90 -3.81
C GLU A 4 50.03 -14.44 -3.18
N ILE A 5 50.07 -15.65 -2.62
CA ILE A 5 48.93 -16.18 -1.85
C ILE A 5 48.80 -15.45 -0.51
N GLN A 6 49.90 -14.95 0.07
CA GLN A 6 49.88 -14.17 1.31
C GLN A 6 49.41 -12.72 1.12
N ASP A 7 49.72 -12.09 -0.02
CA ASP A 7 49.27 -10.73 -0.37
C ASP A 7 47.82 -10.66 -0.88
N ILE A 8 47.25 -11.78 -1.37
CA ILE A 8 45.82 -11.86 -1.68
C ILE A 8 44.99 -12.11 -0.41
N THR A 9 45.55 -12.77 0.60
CA THR A 9 44.86 -12.96 1.91
C THR A 9 44.96 -11.76 2.86
N SER A 10 45.85 -10.79 2.62
CA SER A 10 46.03 -9.61 3.50
C SER A 10 45.26 -8.36 3.06
N ARG A 11 44.67 -8.35 1.86
CA ARG A 11 43.78 -7.27 1.38
C ARG A 11 42.30 -7.46 1.69
N ASP A 12 41.91 -8.59 2.28
CA ASP A 12 40.52 -8.91 2.63
C ASP A 12 40.13 -8.62 4.10
N THR A 13 40.99 -7.96 4.88
CA THR A 13 40.77 -7.74 6.32
C THR A 13 40.70 -6.29 6.80
N SER A 14 40.43 -5.31 5.92
CA SER A 14 40.24 -3.92 6.33
C SER A 14 39.05 -3.20 5.69
N THR A 15 37.92 -3.90 5.50
CA THR A 15 36.63 -3.19 5.51
C THR A 15 36.25 -2.94 6.98
N HIS A 16 36.65 -1.80 7.54
CA HIS A 16 36.05 -1.32 8.78
C HIS A 16 34.53 -1.41 8.63
N SER A 17 33.87 -2.11 9.55
CA SER A 17 32.42 -2.24 9.48
C SER A 17 31.81 -0.84 9.67
N CYS A 18 30.82 -0.45 8.86
CA CYS A 18 30.07 0.83 8.96
C CYS A 18 29.82 1.29 10.44
N PRO A 19 29.51 0.39 11.40
CA PRO A 19 29.36 0.75 12.82
C PRO A 19 30.62 1.22 13.55
N ASP A 20 31.81 0.70 13.20
CA ASP A 20 33.07 1.03 13.87
C ASP A 20 33.53 2.45 13.52
N GLN A 21 33.06 3.01 12.40
CA GLN A 21 33.38 4.35 11.94
C GLN A 21 32.59 5.45 12.69
N GLU A 22 31.45 5.12 13.31
CA GLU A 22 30.55 6.10 13.96
C GLU A 22 30.38 5.95 15.49
N ASN A 23 31.16 5.09 16.17
CA ASN A 23 31.11 4.91 17.63
C ASN A 23 29.69 4.64 18.18
N VAL A 24 28.90 3.79 17.51
CA VAL A 24 27.55 3.43 17.98
C VAL A 24 27.64 2.45 19.15
N SER A 25 27.15 2.85 20.33
CA SER A 25 27.17 2.01 21.53
C SER A 25 26.36 0.71 21.36
N PRO A 26 26.86 -0.45 21.86
CA PRO A 26 26.18 -1.75 21.76
C PRO A 26 24.89 -1.84 22.61
N LEU A 27 24.58 -0.82 23.40
CA LEU A 27 23.32 -0.71 24.15
C LEU A 27 22.11 -0.39 23.24
N PHE A 28 22.37 0.13 22.04
CA PHE A 28 21.35 0.52 21.06
C PHE A 28 21.35 -0.45 19.87
N PHE A 29 20.18 -0.69 19.30
CA PHE A 29 19.93 -1.63 18.18
C PHE A 29 20.12 -3.11 18.52
N ASP A 30 19.46 -3.98 17.75
CA ASP A 30 19.58 -5.43 17.86
C ASP A 30 20.56 -5.97 16.81
N LYS A 31 21.17 -7.14 17.07
CA LYS A 31 22.04 -7.83 16.10
C LYS A 31 21.35 -8.00 14.72
N SER A 32 20.05 -8.26 14.72
CA SER A 32 19.26 -8.37 13.48
C SER A 32 19.21 -7.09 12.65
N ASP A 33 19.32 -5.93 13.30
CA ASP A 33 19.28 -4.62 12.63
C ASP A 33 20.62 -4.40 11.89
N TYR A 34 21.74 -4.78 12.51
CA TYR A 34 23.06 -4.80 11.88
C TYR A 34 23.14 -5.83 10.74
N ASP A 35 22.58 -7.03 10.94
CA ASP A 35 22.50 -8.04 9.88
C ASP A 35 21.70 -7.48 8.69
N LEU A 36 20.53 -6.88 8.93
CA LEU A 36 19.70 -6.22 7.91
C LEU A 36 20.47 -5.15 7.15
N LEU A 37 21.15 -4.25 7.87
CA LEU A 37 21.95 -3.19 7.26
C LEU A 37 23.07 -3.75 6.39
N ARG A 38 23.82 -4.73 6.91
CA ARG A 38 24.89 -5.39 6.16
C ARG A 38 24.36 -5.97 4.86
N MET A 39 23.22 -6.65 4.89
CA MET A 39 22.62 -7.19 3.67
C MET A 39 22.20 -6.10 2.68
N VAL A 40 21.58 -5.01 3.14
CA VAL A 40 21.18 -3.94 2.24
C VAL A 40 22.41 -3.31 1.58
N ASN A 41 23.45 -3.01 2.35
CA ASN A 41 24.68 -2.42 1.82
C ASN A 41 25.48 -3.42 0.96
N ASP A 42 25.50 -4.71 1.32
CA ASP A 42 26.13 -5.77 0.51
C ASP A 42 25.46 -5.90 -0.86
N VAL A 43 24.12 -5.77 -0.94
CA VAL A 43 23.40 -5.80 -2.22
C VAL A 43 23.62 -4.51 -3.01
N TYR A 44 23.64 -3.36 -2.35
CA TYR A 44 23.88 -2.07 -3.02
C TYR A 44 25.31 -1.96 -3.60
N THR A 45 26.32 -2.47 -2.86
CA THR A 45 27.73 -2.39 -3.28
C THR A 45 28.15 -3.49 -4.26
N ARG A 46 27.50 -4.65 -4.23
CA ARG A 46 27.80 -5.78 -5.14
C ARG A 46 26.65 -5.92 -6.13
N LYS A 47 26.89 -5.58 -7.41
CA LYS A 47 25.97 -5.90 -8.52
C LYS A 47 25.42 -7.33 -8.32
N THR A 48 24.11 -7.44 -8.19
CA THR A 48 23.36 -8.61 -7.74
C THR A 48 23.83 -9.90 -8.42
N TYR A 49 24.25 -10.92 -7.65
CA TYR A 49 24.52 -12.24 -8.22
C TYR A 49 23.21 -12.89 -8.71
N PRO A 50 23.23 -13.72 -9.78
CA PRO A 50 22.05 -14.44 -10.27
C PRO A 50 21.30 -15.25 -9.20
N GLU A 51 22.02 -15.72 -8.17
CA GLU A 51 21.50 -16.53 -7.08
C GLU A 51 20.55 -15.78 -6.12
N GLN A 52 20.70 -14.46 -5.96
CA GLN A 52 19.81 -13.65 -5.11
C GLN A 52 18.50 -13.30 -5.83
N LYS A 53 18.54 -13.12 -7.16
CA LYS A 53 17.33 -13.01 -7.98
C LYS A 53 16.42 -14.25 -7.85
N ARG A 54 17.01 -15.43 -7.56
CA ARG A 54 16.28 -16.69 -7.39
C ARG A 54 15.57 -16.84 -6.02
N LEU A 55 15.95 -16.07 -4.98
CA LEU A 55 15.16 -16.02 -3.72
C LEU A 55 13.74 -15.44 -3.93
N LEU A 56 13.58 -14.69 -5.01
CA LEU A 56 12.36 -14.03 -5.44
C LEU A 56 11.81 -14.69 -6.71
N THR A 57 12.17 -15.97 -6.94
CA THR A 57 11.61 -16.73 -8.07
C THR A 57 10.09 -16.59 -8.07
N PRO A 58 9.50 -16.20 -9.21
CA PRO A 58 8.06 -16.10 -9.35
C PRO A 58 7.37 -17.37 -8.83
N HIS A 59 6.18 -17.21 -8.28
CA HIS A 59 5.37 -18.30 -7.73
C HIS A 59 5.79 -18.85 -6.36
N LEU A 60 6.98 -18.60 -5.79
CA LEU A 60 7.27 -19.00 -4.39
C LEU A 60 6.45 -18.17 -3.39
N HIS A 61 5.68 -18.83 -2.52
CA HIS A 61 4.86 -18.13 -1.53
C HIS A 61 5.69 -17.48 -0.42
N PRO A 62 5.37 -16.24 0.01
CA PRO A 62 6.07 -15.56 1.10
C PRO A 62 6.15 -16.34 2.42
N HIS A 63 5.13 -17.14 2.72
CA HIS A 63 5.08 -18.07 3.87
C HIS A 63 5.44 -19.52 3.52
N GLY A 64 6.04 -19.75 2.36
CA GLY A 64 6.39 -21.05 1.79
C GLY A 64 7.82 -21.51 2.13
N ILE A 65 8.37 -22.42 1.33
CA ILE A 65 9.66 -23.07 1.61
C ILE A 65 10.82 -22.07 1.74
N LYS A 66 10.73 -20.89 1.09
CA LYS A 66 11.73 -19.84 1.18
C LYS A 66 11.90 -19.23 2.58
N GLU A 67 10.95 -19.42 3.50
CA GLU A 67 11.13 -19.06 4.91
C GLU A 67 12.29 -19.81 5.57
N MET A 68 12.64 -21.00 5.07
CA MET A 68 13.77 -21.78 5.57
C MET A 68 15.13 -21.21 5.18
N ALA A 69 15.18 -20.44 4.08
CA ALA A 69 16.43 -19.92 3.53
C ALA A 69 16.73 -18.48 3.98
N ALA A 70 15.70 -17.62 4.07
CA ALA A 70 15.88 -16.22 4.44
C ALA A 70 14.79 -15.73 5.40
N PRO A 71 15.14 -15.08 6.53
CA PRO A 71 14.22 -14.33 7.36
C PRO A 71 13.37 -13.30 6.61
N ARG A 72 12.15 -13.07 7.09
CA ARG A 72 11.18 -12.13 6.51
C ARG A 72 11.75 -10.77 6.14
N ALA A 73 12.45 -10.14 7.08
CA ALA A 73 12.96 -8.78 6.89
C ALA A 73 13.91 -8.70 5.69
N GLN A 74 14.69 -9.77 5.49
CA GLN A 74 15.61 -9.89 4.37
C GLN A 74 14.86 -10.05 3.05
N ARG A 75 13.83 -10.91 3.00
CA ARG A 75 13.05 -11.13 1.77
C ARG A 75 12.36 -9.85 1.28
N ILE A 76 11.80 -9.08 2.19
CA ILE A 76 11.20 -7.78 1.87
C ILE A 76 12.29 -6.80 1.40
N ALA A 77 13.43 -6.74 2.08
CA ALA A 77 14.56 -5.90 1.67
C ALA A 77 15.05 -6.25 0.26
N TYR A 78 15.27 -7.54 -0.03
CA TYR A 78 15.65 -8.02 -1.36
C TYR A 78 14.62 -7.62 -2.42
N SER A 79 13.32 -7.73 -2.13
CA SER A 79 12.27 -7.37 -3.09
C SER A 79 12.24 -5.88 -3.40
N VAL A 80 12.45 -5.03 -2.38
CA VAL A 80 12.50 -3.58 -2.58
C VAL A 80 13.76 -3.20 -3.33
N ILE A 81 14.93 -3.74 -2.98
CA ILE A 81 16.19 -3.42 -3.66
C ILE A 81 16.13 -3.87 -5.12
N GLN A 82 15.68 -5.10 -5.40
CA GLN A 82 15.50 -5.57 -6.77
C GLN A 82 14.56 -4.66 -7.56
N LEU A 83 13.46 -4.20 -6.93
CA LEU A 83 12.58 -3.26 -7.59
C LEU A 83 13.30 -1.94 -7.86
N LEU A 84 13.95 -1.32 -6.88
CA LEU A 84 14.65 -0.05 -7.06
C LEU A 84 15.75 -0.13 -8.14
N GLU A 85 16.58 -1.18 -8.13
CA GLU A 85 17.58 -1.44 -9.18
C GLU A 85 16.92 -1.59 -10.56
N SER A 86 15.81 -2.34 -10.63
CA SER A 86 15.07 -2.52 -11.88
C SER A 86 14.44 -1.23 -12.38
N LEU A 87 14.04 -0.33 -11.47
CA LEU A 87 13.47 0.98 -11.83
C LEU A 87 14.54 1.93 -12.39
N GLU A 88 15.79 1.81 -11.95
CA GLU A 88 16.91 2.63 -12.42
C GLU A 88 17.50 2.14 -13.75
N SER A 89 17.68 0.82 -13.91
CA SER A 89 18.44 0.25 -15.03
C SER A 89 17.87 -1.03 -15.63
N GLY A 90 16.79 -1.58 -15.05
CA GLY A 90 16.22 -2.85 -15.49
C GLY A 90 15.31 -2.72 -16.71
N GLU A 91 15.16 -3.83 -17.44
CA GLU A 91 14.18 -3.93 -18.52
C GLU A 91 12.74 -3.96 -17.96
N ARG A 92 11.75 -3.70 -18.82
CA ARG A 92 10.33 -3.69 -18.43
C ARG A 92 9.90 -4.96 -17.71
N GLN A 93 10.28 -6.11 -18.25
CA GLN A 93 9.84 -7.40 -17.69
C GLN A 93 10.43 -7.62 -16.29
N ASP A 94 11.68 -7.19 -16.08
CA ASP A 94 12.32 -7.22 -14.76
C ASP A 94 11.59 -6.32 -13.76
N ARG A 95 11.19 -5.10 -14.19
CA ARG A 95 10.41 -4.16 -13.35
C ARG A 95 9.07 -4.75 -12.92
N ILE A 96 8.31 -5.30 -13.85
CA ILE A 96 6.99 -5.90 -13.60
C ILE A 96 7.12 -7.12 -12.68
N SER A 97 8.08 -7.99 -12.93
CA SER A 97 8.36 -9.16 -12.08
C SER A 97 8.79 -8.76 -10.66
N ALA A 98 9.65 -7.75 -10.54
CA ALA A 98 10.10 -7.22 -9.24
C ALA A 98 8.93 -6.58 -8.47
N LEU A 99 8.04 -5.85 -9.15
CA LEU A 99 6.85 -5.27 -8.54
C LEU A 99 5.89 -6.35 -8.01
N GLY A 100 5.66 -7.40 -8.79
CA GLY A 100 4.86 -8.56 -8.38
C GLY A 100 5.44 -9.24 -7.14
N SER A 101 6.75 -9.49 -7.15
CA SER A 101 7.47 -10.09 -6.03
C SER A 101 7.40 -9.22 -4.76
N LEU A 102 7.55 -7.90 -4.91
CA LEU A 102 7.41 -6.96 -3.81
C LEU A 102 5.99 -6.95 -3.23
N ARG A 103 4.97 -6.84 -4.10
CA ARG A 103 3.56 -6.87 -3.67
C ARG A 103 3.30 -8.10 -2.81
N ASP A 104 3.79 -9.25 -3.27
CA ASP A 104 3.59 -10.52 -2.61
C ASP A 104 4.27 -10.57 -1.25
N GLU A 105 5.56 -10.26 -1.18
CA GLU A 105 6.29 -10.24 0.09
C GLU A 105 5.67 -9.27 1.09
N VAL A 106 5.28 -8.08 0.66
CA VAL A 106 4.84 -7.04 1.60
C VAL A 106 3.38 -7.28 2.04
N LEU A 107 2.46 -7.63 1.13
CA LEU A 107 1.04 -7.82 1.48
C LEU A 107 0.76 -9.12 2.23
N TYR A 108 1.44 -10.21 1.88
CA TYR A 108 1.17 -11.49 2.54
C TYR A 108 1.93 -11.62 3.84
N THR A 109 3.12 -11.03 3.94
CA THR A 109 3.89 -11.12 5.17
C THR A 109 3.52 -10.07 6.20
N SER A 110 2.81 -8.99 5.84
CA SER A 110 2.36 -7.97 6.83
C SER A 110 1.38 -8.55 7.86
N HIS A 111 1.67 -8.31 9.14
CA HIS A 111 0.94 -8.87 10.28
C HIS A 111 -0.11 -7.90 10.82
N GLY A 112 -1.14 -8.44 11.47
CA GLY A 112 -2.06 -7.67 12.32
C GLY A 112 -3.28 -7.10 11.59
N HIS A 113 -3.98 -6.19 12.26
CA HIS A 113 -5.23 -5.60 11.76
C HIS A 113 -5.02 -4.47 10.76
N MET A 114 -3.80 -3.94 10.64
CA MET A 114 -3.43 -2.85 9.74
C MET A 114 -2.49 -3.35 8.63
N ARG A 115 -2.86 -4.44 7.95
CA ARG A 115 -1.98 -5.17 7.04
C ARG A 115 -1.53 -4.30 5.87
N ILE A 116 -2.46 -3.63 5.19
CA ILE A 116 -2.16 -2.84 4.00
C ILE A 116 -1.40 -1.57 4.39
N ASN A 117 -1.80 -0.89 5.46
CA ASN A 117 -1.07 0.27 5.94
C ASN A 117 0.35 -0.08 6.44
N THR A 118 0.52 -1.24 7.10
CA THR A 118 1.86 -1.73 7.48
C THR A 118 2.71 -1.95 6.24
N ALA A 119 2.12 -2.55 5.20
CA ALA A 119 2.80 -2.81 3.94
C ALA A 119 3.31 -1.51 3.28
N ARG A 120 2.45 -0.50 3.18
CA ARG A 120 2.81 0.83 2.64
C ARG A 120 3.99 1.47 3.39
N VAL A 121 3.95 1.43 4.73
CA VAL A 121 5.03 1.98 5.56
C VAL A 121 6.33 1.19 5.41
N LEU A 122 6.28 -0.14 5.31
CA LEU A 122 7.49 -0.96 5.15
C LEU A 122 8.23 -0.63 3.85
N VAL A 123 7.51 -0.44 2.75
CA VAL A 123 8.10 -0.03 1.47
C VAL A 123 8.72 1.36 1.59
N GLU A 124 8.03 2.31 2.23
CA GLU A 124 8.53 3.67 2.40
C GLU A 124 9.77 3.75 3.30
N ILE A 125 9.82 3.00 4.42
CA ILE A 125 11.01 2.91 5.26
C ILE A 125 12.19 2.32 4.47
N MET A 126 11.95 1.28 3.67
CA MET A 126 13.00 0.62 2.90
C MET A 126 13.55 1.51 1.78
N LYS A 127 12.69 2.25 1.07
CA LYS A 127 13.10 3.30 0.10
C LYS A 127 14.05 4.29 0.77
N ASN A 128 13.70 4.79 1.95
CA ASN A 128 14.53 5.73 2.70
C ASN A 128 15.82 5.11 3.22
N LEU A 129 15.80 3.82 3.59
CA LEU A 129 16.99 3.08 4.05
C LEU A 129 18.02 2.95 2.93
N VAL A 130 17.58 2.63 1.72
CA VAL A 130 18.43 2.57 0.52
C VAL A 130 18.95 3.96 0.14
N ARG A 131 18.08 4.99 0.15
CA ARG A 131 18.47 6.39 -0.14
C ARG A 131 19.48 6.97 0.85
N SER A 132 19.46 6.51 2.11
CA SER A 132 20.37 6.98 3.16
C SER A 132 21.73 6.26 3.15
N HIS A 133 22.08 5.59 2.05
CA HIS A 133 23.38 4.90 1.92
C HIS A 133 24.55 5.87 2.18
N GLY A 134 25.45 5.48 3.09
CA GLY A 134 26.57 6.30 3.53
C GLY A 134 26.38 7.00 4.88
N ASP A 135 25.15 7.05 5.42
CA ASP A 135 24.87 7.47 6.80
C ASP A 135 24.49 6.25 7.66
N CYS A 136 25.50 5.58 8.22
CA CYS A 136 25.34 4.29 8.89
C CYS A 136 24.33 4.38 10.06
N ARG A 137 24.42 5.42 10.89
CA ARG A 137 23.49 5.65 12.00
C ARG A 137 22.06 5.83 11.50
N ARG A 138 21.82 6.63 10.47
CA ARG A 138 20.47 6.80 9.91
C ARG A 138 19.93 5.49 9.36
N GLN A 139 20.76 4.71 8.67
CA GLN A 139 20.36 3.41 8.16
C GLN A 139 20.04 2.41 9.28
N LEU A 140 20.79 2.41 10.40
CA LEU A 140 20.47 1.59 11.58
C LEU A 140 19.14 1.99 12.24
N GLU A 141 18.86 3.29 12.34
CA GLU A 141 17.57 3.79 12.82
C GLU A 141 16.41 3.32 11.94
N LEU A 142 16.58 3.39 10.62
CA LEU A 142 15.59 2.92 9.65
C LEU A 142 15.43 1.39 9.67
N ALA A 143 16.52 0.63 9.80
CA ALA A 143 16.48 -0.83 9.95
C ALA A 143 15.70 -1.24 11.21
N ARG A 144 15.90 -0.52 12.31
CA ARG A 144 15.16 -0.72 13.55
C ARG A 144 13.68 -0.35 13.41
N ASP A 145 13.38 0.78 12.79
CA ASP A 145 12.00 1.19 12.53
C ASP A 145 11.29 0.17 11.63
N PHE A 146 11.98 -0.35 10.61
CA PHE A 146 11.49 -1.42 9.74
C PHE A 146 11.17 -2.70 10.51
N ALA A 147 12.09 -3.18 11.35
CA ALA A 147 11.87 -4.34 12.19
C ALA A 147 10.66 -4.16 13.13
N MET A 148 10.53 -2.99 13.74
CA MET A 148 9.42 -2.66 14.65
C MET A 148 8.06 -2.56 13.94
N VAL A 149 8.02 -1.98 12.73
CA VAL A 149 6.80 -1.89 11.92
C VAL A 149 6.38 -3.25 11.39
N SER A 150 7.34 -4.13 11.07
CA SER A 150 7.04 -5.48 10.55
C SER A 150 6.13 -6.29 11.48
N LEU A 151 6.16 -6.01 12.79
CA LEU A 151 5.29 -6.62 13.81
C LEU A 151 3.81 -6.24 13.68
N GLY A 152 3.48 -5.20 12.90
CA GLY A 152 2.11 -4.80 12.59
C GLY A 152 1.35 -4.13 13.73
N LYS A 153 2.06 -3.52 14.70
CA LYS A 153 1.44 -2.84 15.84
C LYS A 153 0.76 -1.54 15.39
N PRO A 154 -0.58 -1.36 15.55
CA PRO A 154 -1.32 -0.22 15.00
C PRO A 154 -0.75 1.16 15.34
N ARG A 155 -0.28 1.34 16.58
CA ARG A 155 0.30 2.62 17.05
C ARG A 155 1.59 2.99 16.33
N LYS A 156 2.46 2.00 16.11
CA LYS A 156 3.72 2.19 15.41
C LYS A 156 3.48 2.44 13.93
N VAL A 157 2.58 1.68 13.33
CA VAL A 157 2.17 1.90 11.93
C VAL A 157 1.62 3.31 11.76
N ARG A 158 0.71 3.77 12.62
CA ARG A 158 0.17 5.14 12.58
C ARG A 158 1.22 6.22 12.82
N SER A 159 2.17 6.01 13.73
CA SER A 159 3.22 7.00 13.97
C SER A 159 4.14 7.15 12.76
N GLU A 160 4.49 6.04 12.10
CA GLU A 160 5.32 6.08 10.90
C GLU A 160 4.52 6.58 9.68
N LEU A 161 3.24 6.23 9.51
CA LEU A 161 2.36 6.86 8.51
C LEU A 161 2.39 8.39 8.64
N LYS A 162 2.21 8.91 9.87
CA LYS A 162 2.28 10.35 10.13
C LYS A 162 3.68 10.93 9.82
N ARG A 163 4.75 10.21 10.16
CA ARG A 163 6.14 10.63 9.90
C ARG A 163 6.41 10.81 8.41
N TYR A 164 5.86 9.92 7.58
CA TYR A 164 6.03 9.95 6.13
C TYR A 164 4.90 10.68 5.40
N HIS A 165 4.10 11.49 6.12
CA HIS A 165 2.96 12.24 5.56
C HIS A 165 1.96 11.37 4.77
N LEU A 166 1.83 10.10 5.15
CA LEU A 166 0.86 9.15 4.58
C LEU A 166 -0.40 9.09 5.43
N LEU A 167 -1.57 9.20 4.80
CA LEU A 167 -2.85 9.01 5.47
C LEU A 167 -3.13 7.53 5.77
N GLU A 168 -3.74 7.25 6.93
CA GLU A 168 -4.29 5.93 7.26
C GLU A 168 -5.47 5.61 6.33
N MET A 169 -5.32 4.60 5.48
CA MET A 169 -6.37 4.11 4.58
C MET A 169 -7.22 3.04 5.26
N PRO A 170 -8.49 2.83 4.86
CA PRO A 170 -9.28 1.71 5.37
C PRO A 170 -8.67 0.38 4.92
N GLU A 171 -8.63 -0.60 5.82
CA GLU A 171 -8.08 -1.94 5.54
C GLU A 171 -9.02 -2.80 4.67
N GLU A 172 -10.27 -2.36 4.51
CA GLU A 172 -11.22 -2.86 3.51
C GLU A 172 -10.80 -2.44 2.08
N TRP A 173 -9.86 -1.48 1.97
CA TRP A 173 -9.34 -0.93 0.72
C TRP A 173 -10.44 -0.38 -0.19
N ASN A 174 -11.46 0.26 0.41
CA ASN A 174 -12.63 0.81 -0.27
C ASN A 174 -12.65 2.34 -0.33
N GLN A 175 -11.54 3.03 -0.01
CA GLN A 175 -11.45 4.48 -0.08
C GLN A 175 -11.65 5.02 -1.50
N VAL A 176 -12.12 6.27 -1.60
CA VAL A 176 -12.20 7.00 -2.88
C VAL A 176 -10.96 7.90 -2.96
N ALA A 177 -9.90 7.31 -3.50
CA ALA A 177 -8.62 7.95 -3.73
C ALA A 177 -8.28 7.86 -5.22
N PHE A 178 -8.06 8.98 -5.89
CA PHE A 178 -7.91 9.00 -7.34
C PHE A 178 -7.06 10.16 -7.84
N ASP A 179 -6.67 10.09 -9.10
CA ASP A 179 -6.14 11.23 -9.86
C ASP A 179 -6.47 11.03 -11.35
N GLU A 180 -7.14 12.00 -11.97
CA GLU A 180 -7.66 11.86 -13.34
C GLU A 180 -6.77 12.50 -14.40
N HIS A 181 -5.62 13.05 -14.01
CA HIS A 181 -4.62 13.56 -14.95
C HIS A 181 -3.22 13.47 -14.33
N VAL A 182 -2.42 12.48 -14.76
CA VAL A 182 -1.00 12.37 -14.39
C VAL A 182 -0.13 12.00 -15.59
N HIS A 183 1.17 12.23 -15.47
CA HIS A 183 2.16 11.90 -16.50
C HIS A 183 3.22 10.91 -16.00
N ASP A 184 3.66 10.03 -16.89
CA ASP A 184 4.80 9.14 -16.69
C ASP A 184 6.04 9.63 -17.48
N VAL A 185 7.14 8.90 -17.42
CA VAL A 185 8.40 9.23 -18.11
C VAL A 185 8.29 9.26 -19.63
N ASN A 186 7.27 8.65 -20.23
CA ASN A 186 7.08 8.68 -21.69
C ASN A 186 6.49 10.01 -22.16
N THR A 187 6.00 10.85 -21.23
CA THR A 187 5.62 12.25 -21.48
C THR A 187 6.49 13.16 -20.62
N THR A 188 5.92 13.99 -19.75
CA THR A 188 6.65 14.98 -18.93
C THR A 188 6.93 14.49 -17.52
N GLY A 189 6.46 13.31 -17.13
CA GLY A 189 6.70 12.73 -15.82
C GLY A 189 8.17 12.34 -15.60
N ARG A 190 8.55 12.10 -14.35
CA ARG A 190 9.92 11.63 -13.99
C ARG A 190 10.02 10.12 -13.72
N LYS A 191 8.89 9.42 -13.64
CA LYS A 191 8.81 8.02 -13.17
C LYS A 191 8.34 7.10 -14.28
N SER A 192 8.94 5.91 -14.39
CA SER A 192 8.44 4.85 -15.27
C SER A 192 7.01 4.43 -14.88
N PRO A 193 6.23 3.81 -15.79
CA PRO A 193 4.88 3.35 -15.46
C PRO A 193 4.84 2.48 -14.20
N THR A 194 5.79 1.54 -14.06
CA THR A 194 5.89 0.67 -12.88
C THR A 194 6.13 1.48 -11.59
N HIS A 195 7.04 2.46 -11.63
CA HIS A 195 7.34 3.31 -10.47
C HIS A 195 6.14 4.20 -10.11
N LEU A 196 5.47 4.78 -11.11
CA LEU A 196 4.27 5.60 -10.92
C LEU A 196 3.18 4.83 -10.16
N ILE A 197 2.92 3.58 -10.57
CA ILE A 197 1.92 2.72 -9.93
C ILE A 197 2.33 2.31 -8.51
N MET A 198 3.60 1.98 -8.27
CA MET A 198 4.09 1.70 -6.92
C MET A 198 3.83 2.89 -5.98
N ASP A 199 4.20 4.11 -6.39
CA ASP A 199 4.03 5.30 -5.57
C ASP A 199 2.55 5.68 -5.39
N ALA A 200 1.72 5.50 -6.42
CA ALA A 200 0.27 5.68 -6.33
C ALA A 200 -0.32 4.75 -5.26
N TRP A 201 0.10 3.48 -5.24
CA TRP A 201 -0.33 2.52 -4.23
C TRP A 201 0.17 2.87 -2.82
N ILE A 202 1.44 3.30 -2.68
CA ILE A 202 1.98 3.77 -1.39
C ILE A 202 1.17 4.97 -0.88
N LYS A 203 0.72 5.89 -1.74
CA LYS A 203 -0.17 7.00 -1.36
C LYS A 203 -1.60 6.57 -1.05
N GLY A 204 -2.01 5.37 -1.48
CA GLY A 204 -3.35 4.81 -1.26
C GLY A 204 -4.35 5.12 -2.38
N ILE A 205 -3.86 5.54 -3.56
CA ILE A 205 -4.65 5.81 -4.76
C ILE A 205 -5.20 4.50 -5.32
N ARG A 206 -6.46 4.51 -5.74
CA ARG A 206 -7.16 3.36 -6.32
C ARG A 206 -7.56 3.54 -7.77
N ARG A 207 -7.66 4.78 -8.25
CA ARG A 207 -7.97 5.10 -9.65
C ARG A 207 -6.98 6.13 -10.20
N LEU A 208 -6.40 5.86 -11.35
CA LEU A 208 -5.43 6.74 -11.99
C LEU A 208 -5.75 6.88 -13.49
N THR A 209 -5.58 8.07 -14.05
CA THR A 209 -5.61 8.27 -15.51
C THR A 209 -4.28 8.84 -15.94
N VAL A 210 -3.54 8.09 -16.75
CA VAL A 210 -2.23 8.50 -17.25
C VAL A 210 -2.40 9.05 -18.66
N ILE A 211 -1.92 10.28 -18.88
CA ILE A 211 -2.11 11.02 -20.12
C ILE A 211 -0.83 11.02 -20.96
N TYR A 212 -0.98 10.60 -22.21
CA TYR A 212 0.05 10.61 -23.24
C TYR A 212 -0.23 11.70 -24.29
N TYR A 213 0.81 12.33 -24.85
CA TYR A 213 0.61 13.35 -25.89
C TYR A 213 0.58 12.72 -27.28
N ASN A 214 -0.46 13.02 -28.07
CA ASN A 214 -0.69 12.66 -29.48
C ASN A 214 -0.71 11.15 -29.82
N HIS A 215 0.09 10.32 -29.16
CA HIS A 215 0.13 8.88 -29.33
C HIS A 215 0.57 8.20 -28.01
N VAL A 216 0.21 6.93 -27.85
CA VAL A 216 0.68 6.09 -26.74
C VAL A 216 1.58 4.97 -27.27
N PRO A 217 2.83 4.86 -26.78
CA PRO A 217 3.65 3.67 -27.05
C PRO A 217 2.97 2.43 -26.48
N ARG A 218 2.75 1.40 -27.31
CA ARG A 218 2.12 0.14 -26.88
C ARG A 218 2.84 -0.45 -25.68
N GLU A 219 4.16 -0.42 -25.77
CA GLU A 219 5.11 -0.84 -24.76
C GLU A 219 4.88 -0.16 -23.39
N ALA A 220 4.62 1.16 -23.39
CA ALA A 220 4.34 1.92 -22.18
C ALA A 220 2.95 1.56 -21.60
N ALA A 221 1.95 1.42 -22.46
CA ALA A 221 0.60 1.00 -22.06
C ALA A 221 0.58 -0.41 -21.46
N GLU A 222 1.30 -1.35 -22.06
CA GLU A 222 1.45 -2.72 -21.56
C GLU A 222 2.07 -2.72 -20.16
N GLU A 223 3.17 -1.99 -19.95
CA GLU A 223 3.79 -1.85 -18.62
C GLU A 223 2.84 -1.25 -17.59
N LEU A 224 2.19 -0.14 -17.96
CA LEU A 224 1.28 0.58 -17.08
C LEU A 224 0.12 -0.31 -16.62
N LEU A 225 -0.55 -0.98 -17.56
CA LEU A 225 -1.72 -1.81 -17.29
C LEU A 225 -1.35 -3.10 -16.53
N GLN A 226 -0.19 -3.69 -16.82
CA GLN A 226 0.31 -4.83 -16.05
C GLN A 226 0.68 -4.43 -14.61
N ALA A 227 1.40 -3.33 -14.43
CA ALA A 227 1.74 -2.82 -13.10
C ALA A 227 0.47 -2.49 -12.30
N ALA A 228 -0.52 -1.88 -12.95
CA ALA A 228 -1.83 -1.56 -12.36
C ALA A 228 -2.59 -2.80 -11.89
N SER A 229 -2.64 -3.85 -12.73
CA SER A 229 -3.21 -5.16 -12.41
C SER A 229 -2.51 -5.80 -11.21
N ILE A 230 -1.16 -5.74 -11.19
CA ILE A 230 -0.37 -6.22 -10.05
C ILE A 230 -0.75 -5.45 -8.79
N MET A 231 -0.86 -4.12 -8.79
CA MET A 231 -1.10 -3.38 -7.55
C MET A 231 -2.59 -3.20 -7.19
N ASP A 232 -3.51 -3.79 -7.97
CA ASP A 232 -4.96 -3.62 -7.84
C ASP A 232 -5.39 -2.13 -7.87
N ILE A 233 -4.84 -1.40 -8.85
CA ILE A 233 -5.19 0.00 -9.15
C ILE A 233 -5.94 0.02 -10.47
N LYS A 234 -7.09 0.70 -10.52
CA LYS A 234 -7.82 0.91 -11.78
C LYS A 234 -7.13 2.02 -12.56
N VAL A 235 -6.55 1.69 -13.70
CA VAL A 235 -5.85 2.65 -14.56
C VAL A 235 -6.57 2.85 -15.88
N MET A 236 -6.57 4.09 -16.34
CA MET A 236 -7.07 4.48 -17.65
C MET A 236 -5.95 5.18 -18.42
N VAL A 237 -5.89 4.96 -19.73
CA VAL A 237 -4.95 5.62 -20.63
C VAL A 237 -5.70 6.69 -21.38
N GLY A 238 -5.26 7.94 -21.25
CA GLY A 238 -5.75 9.06 -22.03
C GLY A 238 -4.72 9.55 -23.03
N ILE A 239 -5.19 10.07 -24.16
CA ILE A 239 -4.34 10.67 -25.20
C ILE A 239 -4.79 12.13 -25.37
N GLU A 240 -3.90 13.06 -25.08
CA GLU A 240 -4.14 14.49 -25.23
C GLU A 240 -3.72 14.95 -26.62
N PHE A 241 -4.65 15.63 -27.29
CA PHE A 241 -4.47 16.29 -28.56
C PHE A 241 -4.64 17.80 -28.38
N THR A 242 -3.89 18.58 -29.16
CA THR A 242 -4.04 20.04 -29.20
C THR A 242 -4.54 20.45 -30.59
N VAL A 243 -5.63 21.19 -30.63
CA VAL A 243 -6.24 21.76 -31.85
C VAL A 243 -6.38 23.27 -31.71
N LYS A 244 -6.64 24.00 -32.80
CA LYS A 244 -6.86 25.46 -32.76
C LYS A 244 -8.35 25.82 -32.82
N LEU A 245 -8.75 26.79 -32.00
CA LEU A 245 -10.04 27.48 -32.09
C LEU A 245 -9.79 28.98 -32.00
N ARG A 246 -10.09 29.74 -33.06
CA ARG A 246 -9.91 31.21 -33.12
C ARG A 246 -8.49 31.63 -32.68
N ASP A 247 -7.48 30.97 -33.24
CA ASP A 247 -6.05 31.12 -32.93
C ASP A 247 -5.62 30.75 -31.50
N LYS A 248 -6.52 30.21 -30.68
CA LYS A 248 -6.19 29.68 -29.36
C LYS A 248 -6.00 28.16 -29.39
N PRO A 249 -4.98 27.63 -28.71
CA PRO A 249 -4.84 26.19 -28.53
C PRO A 249 -5.89 25.66 -27.56
N VAL A 250 -6.61 24.62 -27.98
CA VAL A 250 -7.59 23.87 -27.20
C VAL A 250 -7.06 22.45 -27.01
N ARG A 251 -7.05 21.96 -25.77
CA ARG A 251 -6.58 20.62 -25.44
C ARG A 251 -7.75 19.69 -25.16
N MET A 252 -7.76 18.55 -25.85
CA MET A 252 -8.79 17.52 -25.74
C MET A 252 -8.15 16.18 -25.41
N VAL A 253 -8.60 15.57 -24.31
CA VAL A 253 -8.11 14.27 -23.86
C VAL A 253 -9.10 13.18 -24.25
N TRP A 254 -8.67 12.24 -25.07
CA TRP A 254 -9.43 11.07 -25.47
C TRP A 254 -9.10 9.87 -24.58
N VAL A 255 -10.10 9.29 -23.93
CA VAL A 255 -9.98 8.11 -23.08
C VAL A 255 -10.88 7.00 -23.62
N PRO A 256 -10.34 6.02 -24.37
CA PRO A 256 -11.09 4.84 -24.81
C PRO A 256 -11.61 4.01 -23.62
N ARG A 257 -12.84 3.48 -23.71
CA ARG A 257 -13.51 2.72 -22.63
C ARG A 257 -14.10 1.40 -23.14
N GLY A 258 -14.61 0.59 -22.21
CA GLY A 258 -15.41 -0.60 -22.55
C GLY A 258 -14.61 -1.88 -22.79
N PHE A 259 -13.35 -1.91 -22.37
CA PHE A 259 -12.54 -3.14 -22.38
C PHE A 259 -12.85 -3.99 -21.15
N SER A 260 -12.92 -5.31 -21.33
CA SER A 260 -13.13 -6.30 -20.26
C SER A 260 -11.96 -6.35 -19.28
N ASP A 261 -10.76 -6.17 -19.79
CA ASP A 261 -9.49 -6.39 -19.12
C ASP A 261 -8.38 -5.54 -19.77
N SER A 262 -7.16 -5.61 -19.20
CA SER A 262 -5.99 -4.92 -19.74
C SER A 262 -5.62 -5.43 -21.14
N GLY A 263 -5.85 -6.72 -21.44
CA GLY A 263 -5.60 -7.31 -22.76
C GLY A 263 -6.41 -6.62 -23.86
N GLY A 264 -7.71 -6.39 -23.63
CA GLY A 264 -8.58 -5.74 -24.61
C GLY A 264 -8.09 -4.37 -25.09
N PHE A 265 -7.50 -3.54 -24.22
CA PHE A 265 -6.94 -2.24 -24.64
C PHE A 265 -5.67 -2.40 -25.49
N ILE A 266 -4.83 -3.38 -25.17
CA ILE A 266 -3.61 -3.64 -25.94
C ILE A 266 -3.95 -4.17 -27.33
N ASP A 267 -4.94 -5.05 -27.44
CA ASP A 267 -5.41 -5.53 -28.75
C ASP A 267 -6.08 -4.42 -29.56
N PHE A 268 -6.78 -3.49 -28.89
CA PHE A 268 -7.28 -2.28 -29.53
C PHE A 268 -6.14 -1.44 -30.16
N LEU A 269 -5.02 -1.24 -29.46
CA LEU A 269 -3.84 -0.55 -30.01
C LEU A 269 -3.18 -1.31 -31.18
N ARG A 270 -3.35 -2.63 -31.27
CA ARG A 270 -2.82 -3.46 -32.37
C ARG A 270 -3.66 -3.37 -33.64
N SER A 271 -4.92 -2.93 -33.55
CA SER A 271 -5.79 -2.85 -34.71
C SER A 271 -5.21 -1.91 -35.78
N PRO A 272 -5.23 -2.27 -37.08
CA PRO A 272 -4.56 -1.50 -38.12
C PRO A 272 -4.98 -0.03 -38.18
N ARG A 273 -6.28 0.24 -38.02
CA ARG A 273 -6.85 1.59 -38.04
C ARG A 273 -6.34 2.45 -36.89
N ILE A 274 -6.23 1.88 -35.68
CA ILE A 274 -5.71 2.61 -34.51
C ILE A 274 -4.20 2.78 -34.63
N ARG A 275 -3.47 1.77 -35.13
CA ARG A 275 -2.04 1.88 -35.37
C ARG A 275 -1.72 3.04 -36.32
N GLN A 276 -2.43 3.15 -37.45
CA GLN A 276 -2.29 4.26 -38.39
C GLN A 276 -2.59 5.61 -37.72
N PHE A 277 -3.63 5.69 -36.90
CA PHE A 277 -3.92 6.91 -36.14
C PHE A 277 -2.81 7.27 -35.14
N MET A 278 -2.20 6.29 -34.47
CA MET A 278 -1.04 6.51 -33.60
C MET A 278 0.21 6.92 -34.40
N ASP A 279 0.36 6.46 -35.65
CA ASP A 279 1.42 6.91 -36.55
C ASP A 279 1.26 8.40 -36.92
N GLN A 280 0.05 8.87 -37.21
CA GLN A 280 -0.23 10.30 -37.39
C GLN A 280 0.16 11.11 -36.14
N GLY A 281 -0.13 10.59 -34.94
CA GLY A 281 0.30 11.22 -33.69
C GLY A 281 1.83 11.25 -33.50
N ARG A 282 2.56 10.23 -33.98
CA ARG A 282 4.03 10.20 -33.96
C ARG A 282 4.66 11.26 -34.87
N GLU A 283 4.04 11.56 -36.00
CA GLU A 283 4.46 12.64 -36.90
C GLU A 283 4.40 14.00 -36.18
N ILE A 284 3.31 14.27 -35.46
CA ILE A 284 3.19 15.49 -34.62
C ILE A 284 4.25 15.54 -33.53
N SER A 285 4.51 14.42 -32.83
CA SER A 285 5.59 14.36 -31.83
C SER A 285 6.97 14.65 -32.45
N SER A 286 7.19 14.27 -33.70
CA SER A 286 8.43 14.51 -34.44
C SER A 286 8.56 15.98 -34.84
N LEU A 287 7.48 16.62 -35.27
CA LEU A 287 7.43 18.07 -35.52
C LEU A 287 7.65 18.87 -34.23
N THR A 288 7.02 18.45 -33.13
CA THR A 288 7.20 19.06 -31.81
C THR A 288 8.66 19.00 -31.38
N ARG A 289 9.34 17.88 -31.63
CA ARG A 289 10.79 17.77 -31.39
C ARG A 289 11.58 18.80 -32.19
N SER A 290 11.32 18.92 -33.49
CA SER A 290 11.99 19.92 -34.36
C SER A 290 11.72 21.36 -33.89
N TYR A 291 10.49 21.66 -33.47
CA TYR A 291 10.13 22.97 -32.91
C TYR A 291 10.91 23.27 -31.63
N VAL A 292 10.99 22.32 -30.69
CA VAL A 292 11.74 22.51 -29.44
C VAL A 292 13.24 22.69 -29.68
N LEU A 293 13.82 22.02 -30.67
CA LEU A 293 15.23 22.24 -31.05
C LEU A 293 15.44 23.64 -31.63
N ARG A 294 14.51 24.16 -32.45
CA ARG A 294 14.55 25.56 -32.90
C ARG A 294 14.43 26.55 -31.74
N LEU A 295 13.57 26.28 -30.76
CA LEU A 295 13.49 27.09 -29.53
C LEU A 295 14.79 27.05 -28.75
N LEU A 296 15.47 25.91 -28.65
CA LEU A 296 16.78 25.80 -27.99
C LEU A 296 17.81 26.70 -28.69
N HIS A 297 17.85 26.71 -30.03
CA HIS A 297 18.73 27.63 -30.77
C HIS A 297 18.37 29.10 -30.57
N SER A 298 17.08 29.44 -30.58
CA SER A 298 16.63 30.82 -30.31
C SER A 298 17.02 31.25 -28.89
N PHE A 299 16.86 30.37 -27.89
CA PHE A 299 17.31 30.60 -26.52
C PHE A 299 18.82 30.86 -26.44
N ASN A 300 19.64 30.04 -27.08
CA ASN A 300 21.10 30.24 -27.11
C ASN A 300 21.50 31.59 -27.71
N ARG A 301 20.77 32.07 -28.72
CA ARG A 301 21.07 33.33 -29.42
C ARG A 301 20.56 34.56 -28.67
N ASN A 302 19.32 34.50 -28.18
CA ASN A 302 18.58 35.67 -27.73
C ASN A 302 18.56 35.83 -26.20
N HIS A 303 18.56 34.72 -25.45
CA HIS A 303 18.29 34.73 -24.00
C HIS A 303 19.49 34.34 -23.14
N LEU A 304 20.33 33.40 -23.60
CA LEU A 304 21.49 32.89 -22.86
C LEU A 304 22.49 34.00 -22.44
N PRO A 305 22.87 34.97 -23.31
CA PRO A 305 23.78 36.04 -22.90
C PRO A 305 23.22 36.92 -21.78
N ALA A 306 21.92 37.22 -21.84
CA ALA A 306 21.23 38.04 -20.84
C ALA A 306 21.17 37.31 -19.48
N ILE A 307 20.85 36.01 -19.48
CA ILE A 307 20.82 35.19 -18.26
C ILE A 307 22.22 35.09 -17.62
N ASN A 308 23.26 34.86 -18.44
CA ASN A 308 24.64 34.84 -17.95
C ASN A 308 25.04 36.18 -17.33
N GLN A 309 24.59 37.31 -17.88
CA GLN A 309 24.87 38.63 -17.32
C GLN A 309 24.06 38.90 -16.03
N GLU A 310 22.76 38.66 -16.04
CA GLU A 310 21.84 38.94 -14.94
C GLU A 310 22.12 38.09 -13.69
N MET A 311 22.42 36.81 -13.88
CA MET A 311 22.72 35.86 -12.79
C MET A 311 24.24 35.67 -12.59
N GLY A 312 25.06 36.42 -13.34
CA GLY A 312 26.52 36.35 -13.37
C GLY A 312 27.09 34.98 -13.80
N LEU A 313 26.30 34.11 -14.41
CA LEU A 313 26.67 32.73 -14.75
C LEU A 313 27.60 32.68 -15.98
N ASN A 314 28.27 31.55 -16.16
CA ASN A 314 29.09 31.29 -17.36
C ASN A 314 28.64 30.00 -18.05
N LEU A 315 27.35 29.94 -18.40
CA LEU A 315 26.78 28.81 -19.12
C LEU A 315 27.24 28.81 -20.57
N ALA A 316 27.79 27.68 -21.02
CA ALA A 316 28.07 27.44 -22.43
C ALA A 316 26.75 27.29 -23.22
N PRO A 317 26.76 27.55 -24.55
CA PRO A 317 25.62 27.27 -25.41
C PRO A 317 25.09 25.85 -25.21
N LEU A 318 23.77 25.71 -25.06
CA LEU A 318 23.14 24.42 -24.85
C LEU A 318 23.33 23.53 -26.07
N ASP A 319 23.83 22.30 -25.85
CA ASP A 319 24.02 21.28 -26.88
C ASP A 319 22.76 20.42 -27.08
N GLU A 320 22.39 20.19 -28.34
CA GLU A 320 21.22 19.40 -28.72
C GLU A 320 21.32 17.93 -28.28
N ASN A 321 22.49 17.31 -28.45
CA ASN A 321 22.66 15.89 -28.12
C ASN A 321 22.54 15.64 -26.62
N SER A 322 23.11 16.55 -25.83
CA SER A 322 23.04 16.55 -24.37
C SER A 322 21.60 16.78 -23.89
N PHE A 323 20.87 17.68 -24.54
CA PHE A 323 19.43 17.86 -24.30
C PHE A 323 18.62 16.60 -24.62
N LEU A 324 18.79 16.01 -25.80
CA LEU A 324 18.04 14.80 -26.18
C LEU A 324 18.34 13.61 -25.25
N LYS A 325 19.58 13.49 -24.77
CA LYS A 325 19.95 12.49 -23.74
C LYS A 325 19.27 12.75 -22.41
N SER A 326 19.06 14.00 -22.01
CA SER A 326 18.38 14.35 -20.75
C SER A 326 16.87 14.05 -20.77
N VAL A 327 16.25 14.01 -21.95
CA VAL A 327 14.85 13.59 -22.15
C VAL A 327 14.69 12.07 -21.95
N GLY A 328 15.66 11.27 -22.41
CA GLY A 328 15.64 9.81 -22.26
C GLY A 328 14.54 9.14 -23.12
N GLN A 329 13.64 8.40 -22.47
CA GLN A 329 12.53 7.69 -23.12
C GLN A 329 11.28 8.56 -23.35
N GLY A 330 11.30 9.81 -22.88
CA GLY A 330 10.17 10.73 -22.97
C GLY A 330 9.96 11.36 -24.35
N GLN A 331 8.75 11.82 -24.61
CA GLN A 331 8.47 12.70 -25.74
C GLN A 331 9.04 14.10 -25.49
N VAL A 332 9.86 14.60 -26.43
CA VAL A 332 10.46 15.94 -26.36
C VAL A 332 9.35 17.00 -26.25
N SER A 333 9.50 17.91 -25.30
CA SER A 333 8.52 18.99 -25.08
C SER A 333 9.20 20.25 -24.51
N VAL A 334 8.51 21.38 -24.58
CA VAL A 334 8.98 22.67 -24.02
C VAL A 334 9.29 22.53 -22.52
N HIS A 335 8.53 21.71 -21.79
CA HIS A 335 8.78 21.45 -20.37
C HIS A 335 10.13 20.75 -20.14
N HIS A 336 10.54 19.84 -21.03
CA HIS A 336 11.86 19.22 -20.95
C HIS A 336 12.99 20.24 -21.18
N LEU A 337 12.81 21.14 -22.14
CA LEU A 337 13.79 22.20 -22.41
C LEU A 337 13.94 23.14 -21.21
N GLY A 338 12.82 23.60 -20.63
CA GLY A 338 12.83 24.42 -19.42
C GLY A 338 13.51 23.71 -18.24
N LYS A 339 13.26 22.41 -18.05
CA LYS A 339 13.95 21.61 -17.02
C LYS A 339 15.45 21.51 -17.29
N TYR A 340 15.85 21.24 -18.52
CA TYR A 340 17.27 21.11 -18.87
C TYR A 340 18.03 22.42 -18.62
N ILE A 341 17.44 23.56 -18.99
CA ILE A 341 17.99 24.89 -18.68
C ILE A 341 18.07 25.10 -17.17
N HIS A 342 17.01 24.77 -16.42
CA HIS A 342 17.01 24.85 -14.95
C HIS A 342 18.17 24.05 -14.35
N GLU A 343 18.33 22.77 -14.72
CA GLU A 343 19.37 21.90 -14.18
C GLU A 343 20.79 22.44 -14.40
N LEU A 344 21.04 23.09 -15.54
CA LEU A 344 22.31 23.75 -15.83
C LEU A 344 22.52 25.00 -14.97
N ILE A 345 21.49 25.85 -14.83
CA ILE A 345 21.51 27.03 -13.95
C ILE A 345 21.78 26.62 -12.50
N SER A 346 21.05 25.61 -11.99
CA SER A 346 21.21 25.08 -10.64
C SER A 346 22.64 24.60 -10.37
N ALA A 347 23.22 23.87 -11.32
CA ALA A 347 24.55 23.30 -11.18
C ALA A 347 25.64 24.38 -11.08
N GLU A 348 25.56 25.42 -11.91
CA GLU A 348 26.50 26.54 -11.89
C GLU A 348 26.34 27.42 -10.64
N LEU A 349 25.10 27.68 -10.20
CA LEU A 349 24.85 28.38 -8.93
C LEU A 349 25.42 27.61 -7.74
N ALA A 350 25.25 26.28 -7.72
CA ALA A 350 25.81 25.43 -6.67
C ALA A 350 27.34 25.43 -6.70
N ALA A 351 27.96 25.40 -7.88
CA ALA A 351 29.42 25.47 -8.03
C ALA A 351 29.96 26.80 -7.49
N LYS A 352 29.37 27.95 -7.89
CA LYS A 352 29.74 29.27 -7.37
C LYS A 352 29.66 29.36 -5.85
N ASN A 353 28.55 28.88 -5.27
CA ASN A 353 28.35 28.89 -3.82
C ASN A 353 29.35 28.02 -3.05
N CYS A 354 29.93 26.99 -3.69
CA CYS A 354 30.99 26.18 -3.09
C CYS A 354 32.36 26.88 -3.08
N TYR A 355 32.66 27.73 -4.07
CA TYR A 355 33.92 28.49 -4.12
C TYR A 355 33.94 29.70 -3.16
N SER A 356 32.78 30.24 -2.78
CA SER A 356 32.66 31.40 -1.87
C SER A 356 32.83 31.11 -0.37
N ARG A 357 33.23 29.89 0.05
CA ARG A 357 33.55 29.61 1.46
C ARG A 357 34.81 28.76 1.66
N PRO A 358 35.97 29.43 1.79
CA PRO A 358 36.85 29.16 2.93
C PRO A 358 37.40 30.46 3.55
N GLY A 359 36.97 30.79 4.77
CA GLY A 359 37.80 31.59 5.69
C GLY A 359 37.40 33.03 6.06
N GLN A 360 36.22 33.55 5.69
CA GLN A 360 35.76 34.85 6.22
C GLN A 360 34.71 34.67 7.32
N SER A 361 35.05 35.15 8.51
CA SER A 361 34.11 35.40 9.61
C SER A 361 33.04 36.40 9.16
N PRO A 362 31.75 36.19 9.48
CA PRO A 362 30.70 37.12 9.07
C PRO A 362 30.85 38.43 9.83
N ASP A 363 31.15 39.50 9.10
CA ASP A 363 31.12 40.87 9.60
C ASP A 363 29.65 41.26 9.89
N PRO A 364 29.28 41.83 11.05
CA PRO A 364 27.88 42.06 11.42
C PRO A 364 27.24 43.30 10.76
N SER A 365 27.96 44.03 9.91
CA SER A 365 27.49 45.29 9.34
C SER A 365 27.52 45.29 7.82
N GLY A 366 26.33 45.21 7.21
CA GLY A 366 26.02 45.87 5.94
C GLY A 366 26.36 45.09 4.67
N GLU A 367 25.48 44.17 4.30
CA GLU A 367 24.72 44.14 3.03
C GLU A 367 24.09 42.75 2.95
N ALA A 368 22.77 42.69 2.79
CA ALA A 368 22.10 41.44 2.53
C ALA A 368 22.65 40.94 1.18
N ASP A 369 23.52 39.93 1.24
CA ASP A 369 24.00 39.19 0.08
C ASP A 369 22.77 38.87 -0.78
N ASP A 370 22.64 39.55 -1.93
CA ASP A 370 21.52 39.43 -2.85
C ASP A 370 21.54 37.97 -3.36
N MET A 371 20.90 37.08 -2.60
CA MET A 371 20.74 35.68 -3.00
C MET A 371 19.88 35.68 -4.26
N VAL A 372 20.55 35.64 -5.41
CA VAL A 372 19.93 35.46 -6.72
C VAL A 372 18.97 34.29 -6.59
N GLN A 373 17.66 34.57 -6.68
CA GLN A 373 16.65 33.54 -6.56
C GLN A 373 16.73 32.63 -7.79
N GLU A 374 16.95 31.34 -7.54
CA GLU A 374 16.93 30.33 -8.59
C GLU A 374 15.54 30.29 -9.24
N PRO A 375 15.42 30.49 -10.57
CA PRO A 375 14.13 30.48 -11.25
C PRO A 375 13.56 29.06 -11.29
N ASP A 376 12.26 28.89 -11.05
CA ASP A 376 11.61 27.57 -11.22
C ASP A 376 11.46 27.23 -12.71
N ILE A 377 11.25 25.94 -13.01
CA ILE A 377 11.07 25.44 -14.38
C ILE A 377 9.98 26.23 -15.14
N TYR A 378 8.87 26.55 -14.48
CA TYR A 378 7.80 27.30 -15.13
C TYR A 378 8.16 28.77 -15.37
N ASP A 379 8.97 29.40 -14.51
CA ASP A 379 9.46 30.76 -14.76
C ASP A 379 10.30 30.80 -16.04
N ILE A 380 11.15 29.80 -16.25
CA ILE A 380 11.96 29.69 -17.46
C ILE A 380 11.07 29.54 -18.70
N ILE A 381 10.04 28.69 -18.62
CA ILE A 381 9.11 28.47 -19.73
C ILE A 381 8.37 29.77 -20.08
N GLU A 382 7.85 30.45 -19.05
CA GLU A 382 7.03 31.65 -19.20
C GLU A 382 7.83 32.86 -19.70
N ASN A 383 9.03 33.07 -19.15
CA ASN A 383 9.85 34.25 -19.44
C ASN A 383 10.70 34.11 -20.70
N TYR A 384 11.10 32.89 -21.10
CA TYR A 384 12.05 32.70 -22.18
C TYR A 384 11.62 31.75 -23.29
N LEU A 385 10.70 30.80 -23.05
CA LEU A 385 10.38 29.74 -24.04
C LEU A 385 9.01 29.89 -24.71
N ARG A 386 8.17 30.85 -24.28
CA ARG A 386 6.90 31.14 -24.95
C ARG A 386 7.12 31.69 -26.36
N THR A 387 6.16 31.44 -27.26
CA THR A 387 6.15 31.96 -28.63
C THR A 387 6.25 33.49 -28.66
N SER A 388 5.60 34.19 -27.73
CA SER A 388 5.67 35.66 -27.62
C SER A 388 7.09 36.20 -27.34
N GLN A 389 7.96 35.39 -26.76
CA GLN A 389 9.36 35.73 -26.46
C GLN A 389 10.33 35.28 -27.56
N ASN A 390 9.85 34.49 -28.53
CA ASN A 390 10.63 33.94 -29.63
C ASN A 390 9.84 34.08 -30.95
N PRO A 391 9.56 35.31 -31.41
CA PRO A 391 8.76 35.55 -32.62
C PRO A 391 9.46 35.06 -33.90
N ASP A 392 10.75 34.77 -33.82
CA ASP A 392 11.59 34.22 -34.88
C ASP A 392 11.43 32.70 -35.07
N VAL A 393 10.74 32.02 -34.16
CA VAL A 393 10.46 30.58 -34.24
C VAL A 393 9.00 30.36 -34.59
N PRO A 394 8.67 29.89 -35.81
CA PRO A 394 7.30 29.61 -36.21
C PRO A 394 6.65 28.54 -35.32
N ASP A 395 5.38 28.77 -34.97
CA ASP A 395 4.61 27.83 -34.15
C ASP A 395 4.38 26.50 -34.90
N ILE A 396 4.08 25.42 -34.16
CA ILE A 396 3.80 24.09 -34.72
C ILE A 396 2.60 24.08 -35.68
N PHE A 397 1.72 25.08 -35.56
CA PHE A 397 0.55 25.26 -36.42
C PHE A 397 0.82 26.13 -37.65
N GLU A 398 2.01 26.73 -37.77
CA GLU A 398 2.40 27.64 -38.85
C GLU A 398 3.36 26.97 -39.86
N THR A 399 3.44 25.64 -39.82
CA THR A 399 4.26 24.87 -40.77
C THR A 399 3.65 24.88 -42.16
N GLU A 400 4.47 24.88 -43.22
CA GLU A 400 4.00 24.90 -44.61
C GLU A 400 3.13 23.68 -44.99
N ASP A 401 3.39 22.51 -44.39
CA ASP A 401 2.62 21.27 -44.57
C ASP A 401 2.30 20.62 -43.20
N PRO A 402 1.27 21.12 -42.49
CA PRO A 402 0.91 20.61 -41.18
C PRO A 402 0.24 19.22 -41.29
N PRO A 403 0.59 18.25 -40.43
CA PRO A 403 -0.10 16.97 -40.37
C PRO A 403 -1.60 17.15 -40.19
N GLU A 404 -2.38 16.26 -40.81
CA GLU A 404 -3.85 16.30 -40.84
C GLU A 404 -4.48 16.58 -39.46
N LEU A 405 -3.94 15.99 -38.38
CA LEU A 405 -4.48 16.15 -37.03
C LEU A 405 -4.33 17.58 -36.46
N LEU A 406 -3.36 18.37 -36.91
CA LEU A 406 -3.18 19.77 -36.48
C LEU A 406 -4.09 20.73 -37.24
N THR A 407 -4.62 20.33 -38.40
CA THR A 407 -5.55 21.14 -39.20
C THR A 407 -7.01 20.99 -38.77
N LEU A 408 -7.33 19.96 -37.96
CA LEU A 408 -8.69 19.69 -37.53
C LEU A 408 -9.20 20.74 -36.54
N THR A 409 -10.47 21.09 -36.69
CA THR A 409 -11.24 21.81 -35.67
C THR A 409 -11.57 20.88 -34.48
N PRO A 410 -11.97 21.44 -33.31
CA PRO A 410 -12.43 20.63 -32.18
C PRO A 410 -13.57 19.66 -32.53
N GLU A 411 -14.51 20.07 -33.39
CA GLU A 411 -15.61 19.24 -33.86
C GLU A 411 -15.11 18.06 -34.69
N GLU A 412 -14.32 18.33 -35.75
CA GLU A 412 -13.79 17.29 -36.64
C GLU A 412 -12.91 16.28 -35.89
N LEU A 413 -12.09 16.75 -34.93
CA LEU A 413 -11.32 15.85 -34.07
C LEU A 413 -12.25 14.98 -33.24
N ALA A 414 -13.29 15.55 -32.61
CA ALA A 414 -14.25 14.78 -31.81
C ALA A 414 -14.97 13.72 -32.66
N GLU A 415 -15.40 14.06 -33.88
CA GLU A 415 -16.02 13.11 -34.82
C GLU A 415 -15.05 11.99 -35.20
N LYS A 416 -13.80 12.35 -35.55
CA LYS A 416 -12.75 11.37 -35.89
C LYS A 416 -12.52 10.41 -34.73
N LEU A 417 -12.36 10.90 -33.51
CA LEU A 417 -12.16 10.09 -32.31
C LEU A 417 -13.36 9.17 -32.01
N LYS A 418 -14.58 9.66 -32.18
CA LYS A 418 -15.81 8.86 -32.01
C LYS A 418 -15.96 7.79 -33.08
N SER A 419 -15.54 8.07 -34.31
CA SER A 419 -15.54 7.10 -35.41
C SER A 419 -14.52 5.97 -35.21
N LEU A 420 -13.43 6.22 -34.47
CA LEU A 420 -12.42 5.23 -34.14
C LEU A 420 -12.90 4.32 -33.00
N HIS A 421 -13.51 4.90 -31.97
CA HIS A 421 -14.09 4.14 -30.87
C HIS A 421 -15.27 4.87 -30.24
N ALA A 422 -16.48 4.39 -30.50
CA ALA A 422 -17.72 5.01 -30.05
C ALA A 422 -17.81 5.09 -28.51
N ASN A 423 -17.39 4.01 -27.83
CA ASN A 423 -17.36 3.95 -26.37
C ASN A 423 -16.10 4.61 -25.81
N SER A 424 -16.03 5.92 -25.94
CA SER A 424 -14.91 6.75 -25.45
C SER A 424 -15.42 7.96 -24.66
N ASN A 425 -14.57 8.43 -23.74
CA ASN A 425 -14.74 9.73 -23.12
C ASN A 425 -13.83 10.73 -23.83
N ILE A 426 -14.37 11.90 -24.13
CA ILE A 426 -13.58 13.06 -24.54
C ILE A 426 -13.71 14.09 -23.41
N THR A 427 -12.57 14.50 -22.87
CA THR A 427 -12.44 15.50 -21.82
C THR A 427 -11.87 16.77 -22.40
N LEU A 428 -12.53 17.91 -22.16
CA LEU A 428 -12.01 19.22 -22.50
C LEU A 428 -11.17 19.76 -21.33
N ASN A 429 -9.89 20.04 -21.58
CA ASN A 429 -9.02 20.73 -20.61
C ASN A 429 -9.30 22.23 -20.68
N LEU A 430 -9.52 22.87 -19.52
CA LEU A 430 -9.95 24.26 -19.41
C LEU A 430 -8.80 25.28 -19.36
N CYS A 431 -7.55 24.83 -19.54
CA CYS A 431 -6.36 25.70 -19.56
C CYS A 431 -6.53 26.87 -20.53
N ASP A 432 -6.42 28.10 -20.04
CA ASP A 432 -6.50 29.35 -20.82
C ASP A 432 -7.85 29.56 -21.56
N LEU A 433 -8.88 28.75 -21.27
CA LEU A 433 -10.24 28.89 -21.86
C LEU A 433 -11.16 29.71 -20.96
N LYS A 434 -11.95 30.60 -21.55
CA LYS A 434 -13.04 31.31 -20.86
C LYS A 434 -14.37 30.59 -21.05
N VAL A 435 -15.38 30.98 -20.28
CA VAL A 435 -16.72 30.35 -20.36
C VAL A 435 -17.33 30.44 -21.77
N GLU A 436 -17.03 31.50 -22.53
CA GLU A 436 -17.57 31.64 -23.88
C GLU A 436 -16.82 30.75 -24.89
N ASP A 437 -15.54 30.42 -24.67
CA ASP A 437 -14.83 29.43 -25.49
C ASP A 437 -15.42 28.03 -25.24
N VAL A 438 -15.68 27.71 -23.97
CA VAL A 438 -16.21 26.40 -23.56
C VAL A 438 -17.59 26.15 -24.16
N ILE A 439 -18.49 27.13 -24.13
CA ILE A 439 -19.85 26.93 -24.64
C ILE A 439 -19.92 26.78 -26.16
N GLU A 440 -19.06 27.50 -26.89
CA GLU A 440 -18.89 27.36 -28.33
C GLU A 440 -18.43 25.93 -28.67
N ILE A 441 -17.38 25.44 -28.00
CA ILE A 441 -16.88 24.06 -28.19
C ILE A 441 -17.97 23.03 -27.86
N LEU A 442 -18.69 23.19 -26.75
CA LEU A 442 -19.74 22.24 -26.34
C LEU A 442 -20.90 22.18 -27.34
N PHE A 443 -21.24 23.30 -27.97
CA PHE A 443 -22.28 23.39 -28.98
C PHE A 443 -21.83 22.78 -30.31
N ASP A 444 -20.66 23.20 -30.82
CA ASP A 444 -20.14 22.74 -32.11
C ASP A 444 -19.81 21.24 -32.08
N CYS A 445 -19.29 20.72 -30.97
CA CYS A 445 -19.03 19.30 -30.80
C CYS A 445 -20.30 18.45 -30.58
N LYS A 446 -21.52 19.02 -30.63
CA LYS A 446 -22.81 18.29 -30.63
C LYS A 446 -22.96 17.18 -29.56
N GLY A 447 -22.46 17.42 -28.34
CA GLY A 447 -22.52 16.43 -27.25
C GLY A 447 -21.40 15.38 -27.22
N MET A 448 -20.42 15.44 -28.13
CA MET A 448 -19.31 14.50 -28.16
C MET A 448 -18.30 14.73 -27.03
N ILE A 449 -18.20 15.96 -26.52
CA ILE A 449 -17.45 16.27 -25.30
C ILE A 449 -18.23 15.71 -24.12
N THR A 450 -17.63 14.81 -23.38
CA THR A 450 -18.32 14.08 -22.29
C THR A 450 -17.93 14.56 -20.91
N HIS A 451 -16.75 15.16 -20.76
CA HIS A 451 -16.20 15.60 -19.49
C HIS A 451 -15.54 16.98 -19.62
N LEU A 452 -15.55 17.76 -18.55
CA LEU A 452 -14.76 18.98 -18.39
C LEU A 452 -13.73 18.79 -17.28
N GLU A 453 -12.47 19.16 -17.51
CA GLU A 453 -11.44 19.20 -16.46
C GLU A 453 -11.62 20.44 -15.58
N ILE A 454 -12.62 20.37 -14.70
CA ILE A 454 -13.08 21.47 -13.85
C ILE A 454 -12.03 21.96 -12.83
N LEU A 455 -11.02 21.15 -12.54
CA LEU A 455 -9.89 21.53 -11.72
C LEU A 455 -8.65 20.72 -12.13
N ASN A 456 -7.60 21.44 -12.50
CA ASN A 456 -6.26 20.96 -12.75
C ASN A 456 -5.30 21.72 -11.81
N LEU A 457 -4.73 21.02 -10.84
CA LEU A 457 -3.97 21.66 -9.76
C LEU A 457 -2.76 22.47 -10.27
N LYS A 458 -2.12 22.04 -11.37
CA LYS A 458 -1.03 22.78 -12.00
C LYS A 458 -1.54 24.06 -12.65
N ASN A 459 -2.64 24.01 -13.40
CA ASN A 459 -3.23 25.21 -14.01
C ASN A 459 -3.68 26.21 -12.94
N GLN A 460 -4.22 25.72 -11.81
CA GLN A 460 -4.58 26.56 -10.67
C GLN A 460 -3.36 27.29 -10.08
N VAL A 461 -2.26 26.59 -9.84
CA VAL A 461 -1.01 27.19 -9.33
C VAL A 461 -0.43 28.21 -10.32
N LEU A 462 -0.53 27.93 -11.62
CA LEU A 462 -0.03 28.82 -12.68
C LEU A 462 -1.01 29.96 -13.03
N GLY A 463 -2.18 30.05 -12.38
CA GLY A 463 -3.17 31.11 -12.65
C GLY A 463 -3.86 31.01 -14.02
N ARG A 464 -3.90 29.80 -14.62
CA ARG A 464 -4.42 29.52 -15.97
C ARG A 464 -5.85 28.97 -16.00
N GLU A 465 -6.49 28.82 -14.83
CA GLU A 465 -7.92 28.52 -14.76
C GLU A 465 -8.71 29.83 -14.78
N HIS A 466 -9.32 30.13 -15.92
CA HIS A 466 -10.20 31.29 -16.06
C HIS A 466 -11.67 30.89 -15.86
N ASP A 467 -12.49 31.79 -15.30
CA ASP A 467 -13.95 31.63 -15.22
C ASP A 467 -14.48 30.31 -14.62
N LYS A 468 -13.73 29.66 -13.73
CA LYS A 468 -14.07 28.35 -13.15
C LYS A 468 -15.49 28.24 -12.59
N GLU A 469 -15.90 29.17 -11.73
CA GLU A 469 -17.24 29.17 -11.14
C GLU A 469 -18.33 29.29 -12.22
N ARG A 470 -18.08 30.10 -13.24
CA ARG A 470 -18.97 30.31 -14.38
C ARG A 470 -19.11 29.01 -15.18
N ILE A 471 -18.00 28.32 -15.47
CA ILE A 471 -18.01 27.03 -16.20
C ILE A 471 -18.74 25.93 -15.42
N ILE A 472 -18.50 25.81 -14.11
CA ILE A 472 -19.22 24.83 -13.26
C ILE A 472 -20.72 25.16 -13.21
N ASN A 473 -21.10 26.43 -13.15
CA ASN A 473 -22.50 26.84 -13.21
C ASN A 473 -23.16 26.55 -14.55
N LEU A 474 -22.42 26.72 -15.66
CA LEU A 474 -22.85 26.34 -17.00
C LEU A 474 -23.11 24.82 -17.07
N GLN A 475 -22.15 24.01 -16.64
CA GLN A 475 -22.30 22.55 -16.58
C GLN A 475 -23.54 22.13 -15.78
N ASN A 476 -23.73 22.71 -14.59
CA ASN A 476 -24.90 22.45 -13.76
C ASN A 476 -26.22 22.88 -14.45
N ALA A 477 -26.20 23.99 -15.19
CA ALA A 477 -27.38 24.47 -15.93
C ALA A 477 -27.75 23.54 -17.09
N ILE A 478 -26.75 23.06 -17.84
CA ILE A 478 -26.93 22.08 -18.92
C ILE A 478 -27.48 20.77 -18.35
N ASN A 479 -26.83 20.20 -17.32
CA ASN A 479 -27.21 18.91 -16.74
C ASN A 479 -28.58 18.93 -16.04
N ALA A 480 -28.99 20.06 -15.48
CA ALA A 480 -30.31 20.20 -14.87
C ALA A 480 -31.46 20.22 -15.90
N GLY A 481 -31.16 20.39 -17.19
CA GLY A 481 -32.18 20.52 -18.25
C GLY A 481 -33.06 21.76 -18.12
N ASN A 482 -32.64 22.77 -17.33
CA ASN A 482 -33.45 23.97 -17.09
C ASN A 482 -33.15 25.06 -18.14
N VAL A 483 -33.93 25.05 -19.22
CA VAL A 483 -33.82 26.00 -20.34
C VAL A 483 -33.92 27.46 -19.90
N ILE A 484 -34.76 27.79 -18.91
CA ILE A 484 -34.93 29.17 -18.42
C ILE A 484 -33.64 29.66 -17.77
N LYS A 485 -33.01 28.82 -16.94
CA LYS A 485 -31.75 29.15 -16.27
C LYS A 485 -30.62 29.30 -17.29
N LEU A 486 -30.55 28.39 -18.26
CA LEU A 486 -29.55 28.42 -19.32
C LEU A 486 -29.70 29.67 -20.23
N LYS A 487 -30.94 30.02 -20.61
CA LYS A 487 -31.24 31.24 -21.38
C LYS A 487 -30.85 32.52 -20.63
N LYS A 488 -31.16 32.61 -19.34
CA LYS A 488 -30.74 33.75 -18.51
C LYS A 488 -29.23 33.87 -18.43
N TYR A 489 -28.55 32.74 -18.26
CA TYR A 489 -27.09 32.66 -18.15
C TYR A 489 -26.41 33.07 -19.47
N LEU A 490 -26.83 32.49 -20.59
CA LEU A 490 -26.38 32.85 -21.93
C LEU A 490 -26.67 34.31 -22.29
N GLY A 491 -27.89 34.80 -21.99
CA GLY A 491 -28.26 36.19 -22.25
C GLY A 491 -27.44 37.18 -21.42
N GLN A 492 -26.95 36.79 -20.24
CA GLN A 492 -25.97 37.58 -19.49
C GLN A 492 -24.61 37.60 -20.21
N LEU A 493 -24.11 36.46 -20.67
CA LEU A 493 -22.84 36.39 -21.41
C LEU A 493 -22.87 37.23 -22.70
N VAL A 494 -23.99 37.21 -23.43
CA VAL A 494 -24.18 38.04 -24.63
C VAL A 494 -24.12 39.53 -24.29
N ARG A 495 -24.84 39.99 -23.26
CA ARG A 495 -24.79 41.41 -22.84
C ARG A 495 -23.41 41.85 -22.35
N GLU A 496 -22.75 41.01 -21.55
CA GLU A 496 -21.37 41.28 -21.11
C GLU A 496 -20.41 41.34 -22.31
N ALA A 497 -20.67 40.56 -23.37
CA ALA A 497 -19.90 40.63 -24.60
C ALA A 497 -20.14 41.93 -25.38
N GLU A 498 -21.37 42.45 -25.38
CA GLU A 498 -21.74 43.73 -25.99
C GLU A 498 -21.09 44.93 -25.27
N GLU A 499 -21.05 44.90 -23.94
CA GLU A 499 -20.50 45.99 -23.11
C GLU A 499 -18.97 46.11 -23.20
N ARG A 500 -18.26 45.01 -23.45
CA ARG A 500 -16.78 44.97 -23.38
C ARG A 500 -16.05 45.62 -24.56
N GLN A 501 -16.72 46.05 -25.64
CA GLN A 501 -16.16 46.66 -26.88
C GLN A 501 -14.92 45.98 -27.53
N SER A 502 -14.45 44.86 -26.99
CA SER A 502 -13.18 44.18 -27.27
C SER A 502 -13.38 42.71 -27.67
N LEU A 503 -14.62 42.24 -27.71
CA LEU A 503 -14.96 40.90 -28.18
C LEU A 503 -15.30 40.96 -29.68
N ASP A 504 -14.61 40.14 -30.45
CA ASP A 504 -14.77 39.99 -31.90
C ASP A 504 -16.26 39.77 -32.27
N SER A 505 -16.77 40.48 -33.29
CA SER A 505 -18.21 40.46 -33.63
C SER A 505 -18.70 39.04 -33.91
N SER A 506 -17.82 38.23 -34.51
CA SER A 506 -18.04 36.82 -34.83
C SER A 506 -18.32 35.93 -33.60
N ARG A 507 -17.79 36.26 -32.41
CA ARG A 507 -18.00 35.49 -31.18
C ARG A 507 -19.35 35.83 -30.54
N ARG A 508 -19.76 37.09 -30.60
CA ARG A 508 -21.10 37.50 -30.17
C ARG A 508 -22.16 36.82 -31.03
N ASP A 509 -21.98 36.84 -32.35
CA ASP A 509 -22.95 36.27 -33.27
C ASP A 509 -23.11 34.75 -33.03
N LYS A 510 -22.02 34.05 -32.72
CA LYS A 510 -22.06 32.64 -32.31
C LYS A 510 -22.79 32.41 -30.98
N LEU A 511 -22.60 33.27 -29.98
CA LEU A 511 -23.35 33.18 -28.71
C LEU A 511 -24.85 33.42 -28.91
N VAL A 512 -25.23 34.32 -29.83
CA VAL A 512 -26.63 34.57 -30.21
C VAL A 512 -27.22 33.36 -30.94
N GLU A 513 -26.48 32.73 -31.85
CA GLU A 513 -26.85 31.47 -32.49
C GLU A 513 -27.16 30.39 -31.45
N ILE A 514 -26.25 30.18 -30.49
CA ILE A 514 -26.44 29.22 -29.39
C ILE A 514 -27.66 29.59 -28.53
N LEU A 515 -27.90 30.88 -28.30
CA LEU A 515 -29.06 31.36 -27.54
C LEU A 515 -30.39 31.13 -28.28
N CYS A 516 -30.40 31.16 -29.60
CA CYS A 516 -31.56 30.80 -30.42
C CYS A 516 -31.79 29.28 -30.39
N ASP A 517 -30.72 28.49 -30.40
CA ASP A 517 -30.75 27.02 -30.47
C ASP A 517 -30.49 26.31 -29.13
N ILE A 518 -30.92 26.92 -28.01
CA ILE A 518 -30.72 26.34 -26.65
C ILE A 518 -31.32 24.94 -26.52
N SER A 519 -32.46 24.69 -27.17
CA SER A 519 -33.13 23.38 -27.12
C SER A 519 -32.24 22.28 -27.70
N THR A 520 -31.53 22.58 -28.79
CA THR A 520 -30.56 21.70 -29.43
C THR A 520 -29.38 21.42 -28.50
N LEU A 521 -28.78 22.46 -27.92
CA LEU A 521 -27.69 22.31 -26.94
C LEU A 521 -28.08 21.42 -25.75
N GLN A 522 -29.31 21.59 -25.24
CA GLN A 522 -29.83 20.77 -24.14
C GLN A 522 -30.04 19.31 -24.55
N SER A 523 -30.56 19.08 -25.76
CA SER A 523 -30.83 17.72 -26.27
C SER A 523 -29.57 16.86 -26.33
N PHE A 524 -28.41 17.46 -26.61
CA PHE A 524 -27.11 16.78 -26.66
C PHE A 524 -26.72 16.10 -25.34
N TYR A 525 -27.12 16.68 -24.20
CA TYR A 525 -26.73 16.21 -22.86
C TYR A 525 -27.88 15.62 -22.05
N GLN A 526 -29.07 15.47 -22.64
CA GLN A 526 -30.26 15.00 -21.94
C GLN A 526 -30.15 13.54 -21.45
N ASN A 527 -29.59 12.66 -22.28
CA ASN A 527 -29.42 11.23 -21.96
C ASN A 527 -28.11 10.92 -21.26
N ARG A 528 -27.10 11.77 -21.45
CA ARG A 528 -25.76 11.63 -20.87
C ARG A 528 -25.31 13.01 -20.37
N PRO A 529 -25.29 13.24 -19.04
CA PRO A 529 -24.88 14.52 -18.51
C PRO A 529 -23.40 14.78 -18.81
N LEU A 530 -23.04 16.05 -18.88
CA LEU A 530 -21.67 16.51 -19.00
C LEU A 530 -20.98 16.35 -17.63
N TYR A 531 -20.01 15.43 -17.52
CA TYR A 531 -19.34 15.12 -16.26
C TYR A 531 -18.16 16.05 -15.97
N GLY A 532 -17.77 16.17 -14.70
CA GLY A 532 -16.52 16.84 -14.32
C GLY A 532 -15.39 15.82 -14.16
N CYS A 533 -14.14 16.27 -14.27
CA CYS A 533 -12.97 15.52 -13.81
C CYS A 533 -11.96 16.43 -13.13
N ILE A 534 -11.16 15.86 -12.23
CA ILE A 534 -10.14 16.59 -11.47
C ILE A 534 -8.79 15.87 -11.55
N GLY A 535 -7.76 16.61 -11.95
CA GLY A 535 -6.41 16.10 -12.12
C GLY A 535 -5.37 16.91 -11.37
N SER A 536 -4.25 16.26 -10.99
CA SER A 536 -3.10 17.00 -10.47
C SER A 536 -2.20 17.57 -11.56
N ASP A 537 -2.16 16.94 -12.74
CA ASP A 537 -1.19 17.19 -13.81
C ASP A 537 0.25 17.20 -13.24
N SER A 538 0.50 16.23 -12.35
CA SER A 538 1.75 16.12 -11.61
C SER A 538 2.84 15.49 -12.48
N THR A 539 3.88 16.27 -12.78
CA THR A 539 5.10 15.80 -13.46
C THR A 539 6.18 15.33 -12.46
N GLY A 540 6.10 15.82 -11.21
CA GLY A 540 7.09 15.62 -10.16
C GLY A 540 8.41 16.37 -10.36
N ARG A 541 8.50 17.29 -11.33
CA ARG A 541 9.74 17.97 -11.71
C ARG A 541 9.90 19.38 -11.12
N SER A 542 8.81 20.07 -10.78
CA SER A 542 8.82 21.41 -10.17
C SER A 542 8.44 21.35 -8.69
N GLY A 543 9.04 22.24 -7.89
CA GLY A 543 8.67 22.42 -6.49
C GLY A 543 7.28 23.02 -6.32
N ARG A 544 6.86 23.90 -7.23
CA ARG A 544 5.60 24.67 -7.11
C ARG A 544 4.33 23.85 -7.29
N VAL A 545 4.41 22.70 -7.95
CA VAL A 545 3.24 21.88 -8.30
C VAL A 545 3.02 20.76 -7.28
N TYR A 546 1.75 20.47 -7.01
CA TYR A 546 1.34 19.39 -6.13
C TYR A 546 1.80 18.02 -6.62
N GLY A 547 2.13 17.14 -5.67
CA GLY A 547 2.29 15.72 -5.96
C GLY A 547 0.96 15.06 -6.34
N MET A 548 1.04 13.96 -7.11
CA MET A 548 -0.15 13.19 -7.52
C MET A 548 -1.04 12.76 -6.33
N GLY A 549 -2.35 12.70 -6.58
CA GLY A 549 -3.33 12.03 -5.75
C GLY A 549 -4.29 12.95 -5.00
N LEU A 550 -5.57 12.60 -5.05
CA LEU A 550 -6.68 13.23 -4.35
C LEU A 550 -7.43 12.19 -3.53
N ILE A 551 -8.07 12.63 -2.44
CA ILE A 551 -8.81 11.76 -1.53
C ILE A 551 -10.11 12.41 -1.05
N LEU A 552 -11.18 11.61 -1.06
CA LEU A 552 -12.43 11.97 -0.41
C LEU A 552 -12.35 11.66 1.09
N SER A 553 -12.43 12.70 1.92
CA SER A 553 -12.30 12.60 3.38
C SER A 553 -13.32 11.65 4.05
N GLU A 554 -14.55 11.60 3.54
CA GLU A 554 -15.63 10.75 4.07
C GLU A 554 -15.30 9.25 3.98
N SER A 555 -14.54 8.88 2.95
CA SER A 555 -14.11 7.50 2.70
C SER A 555 -13.00 7.02 3.65
N LEU A 556 -12.44 7.91 4.47
CA LEU A 556 -11.33 7.62 5.37
C LEU A 556 -11.75 7.19 6.78
N PRO A 557 -10.88 6.41 7.48
CA PRO A 557 -11.02 6.14 8.90
C PRO A 557 -11.14 7.42 9.75
N ARG A 558 -11.81 7.31 10.90
CA ARG A 558 -12.02 8.45 11.82
C ARG A 558 -10.72 9.12 12.27
N SER A 559 -9.63 8.35 12.42
CA SER A 559 -8.30 8.87 12.76
C SER A 559 -7.75 9.81 11.68
N ALA A 560 -7.75 9.36 10.42
CA ALA A 560 -7.31 10.17 9.29
C ALA A 560 -8.19 11.41 9.09
N ARG A 561 -9.52 11.29 9.25
CA ARG A 561 -10.42 12.46 9.21
C ARG A 561 -10.10 13.51 10.27
N ARG A 562 -9.77 13.08 11.49
CA ARG A 562 -9.34 14.01 12.55
C ARG A 562 -8.00 14.67 12.22
N GLN A 563 -7.09 13.95 11.57
CA GLN A 563 -5.82 14.51 11.09
C GLN A 563 -6.05 15.59 10.03
N LEU A 564 -6.93 15.35 9.06
CA LEU A 564 -7.31 16.34 8.04
C LEU A 564 -8.08 17.54 8.61
N ALA A 565 -8.92 17.32 9.64
CA ALA A 565 -9.64 18.40 10.32
C ALA A 565 -8.72 19.26 11.21
N GLY A 566 -7.67 18.66 11.77
CA GLY A 566 -6.72 19.31 12.71
C GLY A 566 -5.73 20.29 12.07
N GLY A 567 -5.82 20.54 10.76
CA GLY A 567 -5.10 21.63 10.09
C GLY A 567 -3.58 21.57 10.19
N SER A 568 -2.95 20.41 9.95
CA SER A 568 -1.49 20.36 9.76
C SER A 568 -1.14 21.20 8.52
N ARG A 569 -0.55 22.37 8.73
CA ARG A 569 -0.60 23.53 7.82
C ARG A 569 -0.07 23.32 6.39
N ASN A 570 0.69 22.26 6.07
CA ASN A 570 1.35 22.17 4.75
C ASN A 570 1.15 20.85 3.95
N ASP A 571 0.63 19.77 4.53
CA ASP A 571 0.76 18.44 3.87
C ASP A 571 -0.44 18.03 3.01
N HIS A 572 -1.65 18.44 3.40
CA HIS A 572 -2.90 18.05 2.74
C HIS A 572 -3.81 19.28 2.61
N GLN A 573 -3.96 19.80 1.40
CA GLN A 573 -4.76 21.00 1.15
C GLN A 573 -6.18 20.62 0.74
N ARG A 574 -7.16 21.43 1.18
CA ARG A 574 -8.54 21.33 0.71
C ARG A 574 -8.67 22.01 -0.63
N LEU A 575 -9.44 21.41 -1.53
CA LEU A 575 -9.68 21.96 -2.86
C LEU A 575 -10.91 22.85 -2.88
N ASP A 576 -11.02 23.73 -3.87
CA ASP A 576 -12.18 24.60 -4.14
C ASP A 576 -13.31 23.90 -4.92
N VAL A 577 -13.34 22.56 -4.85
CA VAL A 577 -14.35 21.69 -5.47
C VAL A 577 -14.74 20.60 -4.47
N GLY A 578 -16.02 20.25 -4.41
CA GLY A 578 -16.57 19.14 -3.64
C GLY A 578 -17.09 18.01 -4.52
N ILE A 579 -17.20 16.81 -3.95
CA ILE A 579 -17.81 15.63 -4.59
C ILE A 579 -19.05 15.18 -3.83
N LYS A 580 -20.15 14.93 -4.55
CA LYS A 580 -21.30 14.22 -3.99
C LYS A 580 -21.00 12.72 -3.99
N SER A 581 -20.96 12.12 -2.81
CA SER A 581 -20.69 10.69 -2.64
C SER A 581 -21.84 10.01 -1.90
N LEU A 582 -22.17 8.78 -2.32
CA LEU A 582 -23.14 7.92 -1.67
C LEU A 582 -22.44 6.67 -1.15
N THR A 583 -22.85 6.20 0.03
CA THR A 583 -22.43 4.89 0.53
C THR A 583 -23.47 3.83 0.16
N GLN A 584 -23.05 2.80 -0.57
CA GLN A 584 -23.86 1.61 -0.82
C GLN A 584 -23.40 0.51 0.13
N ASP A 585 -24.32 -0.02 0.93
CA ASP A 585 -24.07 -1.17 1.80
C ASP A 585 -24.81 -2.41 1.24
N THR A 586 -24.04 -3.39 0.78
CA THR A 586 -24.55 -4.67 0.27
C THR A 586 -24.43 -5.74 1.35
N TYR A 587 -25.53 -6.44 1.63
CA TYR A 587 -25.58 -7.49 2.66
C TYR A 587 -25.58 -8.88 2.01
N ILE A 588 -24.41 -9.52 2.00
CA ILE A 588 -24.20 -10.85 1.42
C ILE A 588 -24.48 -11.91 2.50
N PRO A 589 -25.36 -12.91 2.27
CA PRO A 589 -25.58 -13.98 3.24
C PRO A 589 -24.29 -14.75 3.53
N LYS A 590 -23.97 -15.02 4.80
CA LYS A 590 -22.80 -15.87 5.14
C LYS A 590 -23.10 -17.32 4.75
N THR A 591 -22.45 -17.85 3.72
CA THR A 591 -22.52 -19.28 3.35
C THR A 591 -21.95 -20.13 4.50
N ARG A 592 -22.75 -21.03 5.08
CA ARG A 592 -22.35 -21.81 6.26
C ARG A 592 -21.98 -23.23 5.91
N TYR A 593 -20.81 -23.65 6.41
CA TYR A 593 -20.24 -24.98 6.20
C TYR A 593 -20.32 -25.91 7.45
N ASN A 594 -21.06 -25.56 8.50
CA ASN A 594 -21.08 -26.36 9.75
C ASN A 594 -22.49 -26.65 10.29
N PHE A 595 -22.73 -27.93 10.61
CA PHE A 595 -23.99 -28.46 11.16
C PHE A 595 -24.28 -28.00 12.60
N LEU A 596 -23.24 -27.78 13.42
CA LEU A 596 -23.38 -27.39 14.84
C LEU A 596 -23.84 -25.93 15.05
N SER A 597 -23.52 -25.01 14.13
CA SER A 597 -23.94 -23.60 14.22
C SER A 597 -25.39 -23.37 13.77
N ALA A 598 -26.05 -24.40 13.23
CA ALA A 598 -27.45 -24.33 12.81
C ALA A 598 -28.41 -24.10 14.00
N GLY A 599 -28.15 -24.74 15.16
CA GLY A 599 -28.99 -24.64 16.34
C GLY A 599 -29.02 -23.24 16.97
N VAL A 600 -27.83 -22.66 17.22
CA VAL A 600 -27.68 -21.31 17.79
C VAL A 600 -28.26 -20.24 16.87
N SER A 601 -28.13 -20.43 15.55
CA SER A 601 -28.69 -19.49 14.58
C SER A 601 -30.21 -19.48 14.51
N ARG A 602 -30.87 -20.62 14.78
CA ARG A 602 -32.33 -20.71 14.79
C ARG A 602 -32.92 -19.87 15.94
N VAL A 603 -32.16 -19.71 17.02
CA VAL A 603 -32.47 -18.83 18.15
C VAL A 603 -32.13 -17.37 17.83
N LEU A 604 -30.97 -17.11 17.22
CA LEU A 604 -30.57 -15.75 16.80
C LEU A 604 -31.54 -15.16 15.76
N LYS A 605 -32.07 -16.00 14.85
CA LYS A 605 -33.07 -15.64 13.81
C LYS A 605 -34.37 -15.05 14.36
N LYS A 606 -34.72 -15.40 15.60
CA LYS A 606 -35.93 -14.94 16.27
C LYS A 606 -35.77 -13.55 16.90
N ILE A 607 -34.54 -13.02 16.97
CA ILE A 607 -34.25 -11.72 17.59
C ILE A 607 -33.93 -10.71 16.47
N PRO A 608 -34.82 -9.73 16.19
CA PRO A 608 -34.72 -8.84 15.02
C PRO A 608 -33.38 -8.10 14.88
N ALA A 609 -32.71 -7.79 16.00
CA ALA A 609 -31.41 -7.11 16.02
C ALA A 609 -30.21 -8.05 15.72
N LEU A 610 -30.33 -9.35 16.00
CA LEU A 610 -29.26 -10.33 15.85
C LEU A 610 -29.24 -10.97 14.45
N ASN A 611 -30.32 -10.85 13.68
CA ASN A 611 -30.38 -11.30 12.27
C ASN A 611 -29.33 -10.62 11.39
N ARG A 612 -28.94 -9.38 11.73
CA ARG A 612 -27.87 -8.66 11.02
C ARG A 612 -26.49 -9.32 11.15
N LEU A 613 -26.28 -10.22 12.12
CA LEU A 613 -25.04 -10.98 12.26
C LEU A 613 -24.92 -12.13 11.23
N GLU A 614 -26.01 -12.52 10.57
CA GLU A 614 -26.00 -13.56 9.54
C GLU A 614 -25.52 -13.05 8.17
N TYR A 615 -25.51 -11.74 7.98
CA TYR A 615 -25.07 -11.10 6.75
C TYR A 615 -23.67 -10.54 6.89
N GLN A 616 -22.91 -10.64 5.81
CA GLN A 616 -21.69 -9.89 5.61
C GLN A 616 -22.03 -8.57 4.93
N ARG A 617 -21.72 -7.46 5.60
CA ARG A 617 -21.83 -6.13 5.03
C ARG A 617 -20.58 -5.83 4.19
N VAL A 618 -20.78 -5.52 2.92
CA VAL A 618 -19.79 -4.91 2.02
C VAL A 618 -20.20 -3.47 1.79
N ARG A 619 -19.27 -2.54 1.96
CA ARG A 619 -19.52 -1.12 1.76
C ARG A 619 -18.71 -0.60 0.59
N GLU A 620 -19.40 0.07 -0.33
CA GLU A 620 -18.83 0.74 -1.49
C GLU A 620 -19.21 2.22 -1.50
N TRP A 621 -18.39 3.02 -2.18
CA TRP A 621 -18.60 4.46 -2.35
C TRP A 621 -18.87 4.74 -3.82
N ILE A 622 -20.00 5.39 -4.09
CA ILE A 622 -20.41 5.80 -5.43
C ILE A 622 -20.20 7.32 -5.55
N VAL A 623 -19.39 7.72 -6.52
CA VAL A 623 -19.16 9.13 -6.87
C VAL A 623 -20.20 9.55 -7.90
N GLN A 624 -20.94 10.64 -7.64
CA GLN A 624 -21.95 11.17 -8.56
C GLN A 624 -21.38 12.33 -9.37
N ASP A 625 -21.37 13.54 -8.78
CA ASP A 625 -21.01 14.77 -9.46
C ASP A 625 -20.09 15.64 -8.62
N TYR A 626 -19.36 16.50 -9.33
CA TYR A 626 -18.54 17.56 -8.76
C TYR A 626 -19.33 18.86 -8.66
N TYR A 627 -19.00 19.70 -7.69
CA TYR A 627 -19.62 21.02 -7.52
C TYR A 627 -18.63 22.02 -6.93
N SER A 628 -18.78 23.30 -7.29
CA SER A 628 -17.96 24.38 -6.72
C SER A 628 -18.28 24.54 -5.24
N LEU A 629 -17.25 24.64 -4.42
CA LEU A 629 -17.38 24.83 -2.98
C LEU A 629 -16.17 25.55 -2.44
N SER A 630 -16.35 26.42 -1.45
CA SER A 630 -15.19 27.06 -0.80
C SER A 630 -14.25 26.00 -0.20
N PRO A 631 -12.91 26.22 -0.24
CA PRO A 631 -11.94 25.25 0.26
C PRO A 631 -12.24 24.78 1.70
N GLU A 632 -12.71 25.67 2.56
CA GLU A 632 -13.05 25.34 3.94
C GLU A 632 -14.15 24.28 4.09
N LYS A 633 -15.07 24.18 3.13
CA LYS A 633 -16.19 23.24 3.17
C LYS A 633 -15.97 22.01 2.30
N SER A 634 -14.87 21.95 1.53
CA SER A 634 -14.58 20.82 0.65
C SER A 634 -14.33 19.53 1.40
N ASN A 635 -14.87 18.46 0.83
CA ASN A 635 -14.66 17.10 1.27
C ASN A 635 -13.51 16.39 0.52
N ILE A 636 -12.84 17.06 -0.43
CA ILE A 636 -11.68 16.57 -1.18
C ILE A 636 -10.40 17.20 -0.63
N PHE A 637 -9.37 16.38 -0.49
CA PHE A 637 -8.05 16.80 -0.05
C PHE A 637 -6.97 16.29 -1.01
N THR A 638 -5.86 17.00 -1.10
CA THR A 638 -4.65 16.48 -1.76
C THR A 638 -3.99 15.40 -0.90
N LEU A 639 -3.46 14.35 -1.53
CA LEU A 639 -2.68 13.30 -0.86
C LEU A 639 -1.21 13.72 -0.67
N GLY A 640 -0.74 14.76 -1.36
CA GLY A 640 0.57 15.36 -1.17
C GLY A 640 0.51 16.89 -1.19
N GLY A 641 1.54 17.52 -0.63
CA GLY A 641 1.73 18.97 -0.65
C GLY A 641 2.48 19.46 -1.89
N ILE A 642 2.75 20.76 -1.91
CA ILE A 642 3.71 21.41 -2.81
C ILE A 642 5.11 20.97 -2.38
N HIS A 643 5.93 20.50 -3.31
CA HIS A 643 7.27 19.99 -2.98
C HIS A 643 8.20 21.16 -2.63
N SER A 644 8.97 21.07 -1.55
CA SER A 644 10.02 22.07 -1.33
C SER A 644 11.16 21.82 -2.33
N PRO A 645 11.71 22.85 -3.01
CA PRO A 645 12.88 22.69 -3.86
C PRO A 645 14.02 22.07 -3.04
N GLY A 646 14.52 20.89 -3.44
CA GLY A 646 15.65 20.21 -2.79
C GLY A 646 15.41 18.78 -2.26
N GLU A 647 14.18 18.25 -2.27
CA GLU A 647 13.90 16.93 -1.65
C GLU A 647 14.23 15.70 -2.53
N ASP A 648 14.45 15.83 -3.84
CA ASP A 648 14.62 14.69 -4.77
C ASP A 648 15.82 14.83 -5.74
N GLY A 649 16.82 15.66 -5.45
CA GLY A 649 18.10 15.59 -6.16
C GLY A 649 18.85 14.28 -5.82
N PRO A 650 19.83 13.82 -6.63
CA PRO A 650 20.72 12.71 -6.27
C PRO A 650 21.54 12.92 -4.98
N GLY A 651 21.41 14.10 -4.36
CA GLY A 651 21.92 14.45 -3.03
C GLY A 651 20.88 15.10 -2.12
N GLY A 652 19.58 14.84 -2.35
CA GLY A 652 18.45 15.36 -1.58
C GLY A 652 18.48 14.87 -0.13
N ARG A 653 19.29 15.53 0.69
CA ARG A 653 19.18 15.45 2.15
C ARG A 653 17.79 15.95 2.49
N HIS A 654 16.88 15.04 2.86
CA HIS A 654 15.70 15.44 3.61
C HIS A 654 16.18 16.39 4.71
N ASN A 655 15.71 17.63 4.68
CA ASN A 655 15.91 18.60 5.76
C ASN A 655 15.08 18.16 6.99
N GLU A 656 15.22 16.91 7.43
CA GLU A 656 15.21 16.63 8.86
C GLU A 656 16.46 17.36 9.37
N THR A 657 16.24 18.60 9.86
CA THR A 657 17.21 19.45 10.55
C THR A 657 18.40 18.63 11.02
N LYS A 658 19.62 18.95 10.53
CA LYS A 658 20.89 18.38 11.02
C LYS A 658 20.76 18.20 12.53
N ARG A 659 20.34 17.01 12.97
CA ARG A 659 20.23 16.71 14.39
C ARG A 659 21.68 16.67 14.78
N THR A 660 22.11 17.71 15.47
CA THR A 660 23.37 17.75 16.19
C THR A 660 23.58 16.36 16.78
N ARG A 661 24.78 15.79 16.55
CA ARG A 661 25.17 14.41 16.88
C ARG A 661 24.99 14.13 18.39
N GLY A 662 23.75 14.00 18.83
CA GLY A 662 23.34 13.72 20.19
C GLY A 662 23.18 12.23 20.40
N LEU A 663 23.13 11.81 21.67
CA LEU A 663 22.89 10.43 22.09
C LEU A 663 21.68 9.82 21.36
N ALA A 664 21.79 8.56 20.95
CA ALA A 664 20.68 7.84 20.33
C ALA A 664 19.45 7.87 21.26
N SER A 665 18.28 8.19 20.69
CA SER A 665 17.03 8.23 21.45
C SER A 665 16.78 6.89 22.15
N LEU A 666 16.28 6.91 23.38
CA LEU A 666 15.80 5.72 24.13
C LEU A 666 14.79 4.87 23.31
N LYS A 667 14.20 5.42 22.24
CA LYS A 667 13.40 4.68 21.24
C LYS A 667 14.14 3.46 20.68
N TYR A 668 15.44 3.55 20.45
CA TYR A 668 16.26 2.55 19.75
C TYR A 668 17.03 1.60 20.66
N LEU A 669 16.72 1.58 21.96
CA LEU A 669 17.34 0.65 22.91
C LEU A 669 17.16 -0.81 22.45
N ASN A 670 18.19 -1.63 22.70
CA ASN A 670 18.17 -3.05 22.39
C ASN A 670 16.93 -3.74 23.00
N THR A 671 16.32 -4.66 22.25
CA THR A 671 15.08 -5.36 22.64
C THR A 671 15.24 -6.12 23.95
N ARG A 672 16.40 -6.74 24.21
CA ARG A 672 16.64 -7.50 25.45
C ARG A 672 16.62 -6.60 26.67
N ILE A 673 17.29 -5.45 26.58
CA ILE A 673 17.32 -4.45 27.65
C ILE A 673 15.91 -3.92 27.87
N LYS A 674 15.19 -3.58 26.78
CA LYS A 674 13.81 -3.11 26.86
C LYS A 674 12.87 -4.12 27.51
N ILE A 675 13.01 -5.42 27.20
CA ILE A 675 12.24 -6.50 27.84
C ILE A 675 12.56 -6.57 29.33
N ALA A 676 13.85 -6.55 29.70
CA ALA A 676 14.28 -6.58 31.10
C ALA A 676 13.73 -5.36 31.87
N SER A 677 13.82 -4.16 31.32
CA SER A 677 13.29 -2.94 31.93
C SER A 677 11.77 -3.00 32.12
N LYS A 678 11.01 -3.50 31.12
CA LYS A 678 9.54 -3.67 31.26
C LYS A 678 9.18 -4.63 32.39
N ILE A 679 9.88 -5.76 32.49
CA ILE A 679 9.66 -6.74 33.55
C ILE A 679 10.00 -6.11 34.90
N GLY A 680 11.12 -5.38 35.02
CA GLY A 680 11.51 -4.68 36.25
C GLY A 680 10.49 -3.62 36.69
N ILE A 681 10.01 -2.79 35.76
CA ILE A 681 8.99 -1.75 36.01
C ILE A 681 7.68 -2.36 36.52
N GLY A 682 7.31 -3.57 36.10
CA GLY A 682 6.15 -4.28 36.64
C GLY A 682 6.44 -4.96 37.97
N PHE A 683 7.60 -5.60 38.11
CA PHE A 683 7.92 -6.47 39.24
C PHE A 683 8.20 -5.68 40.52
N ILE A 684 8.96 -4.58 40.44
CA ILE A 684 9.37 -3.79 41.62
C ILE A 684 8.13 -3.24 42.36
N PRO A 685 7.16 -2.56 41.71
CA PRO A 685 5.98 -2.05 42.41
C PRO A 685 5.08 -3.17 42.95
N ALA A 686 4.94 -4.28 42.21
CA ALA A 686 4.18 -5.43 42.68
C ALA A 686 4.80 -6.03 43.94
N PHE A 687 6.12 -6.23 43.94
CA PHE A 687 6.87 -6.76 45.08
C PHE A 687 6.73 -5.86 46.32
N LEU A 688 6.92 -4.54 46.16
CA LEU A 688 6.73 -3.59 47.26
C LEU A 688 5.30 -3.59 47.79
N THR A 689 4.30 -3.73 46.91
CA THR A 689 2.89 -3.79 47.36
C THR A 689 2.63 -5.06 48.16
N PHE A 690 3.07 -6.23 47.68
CA PHE A 690 2.91 -7.49 48.41
C PHE A 690 3.61 -7.47 49.78
N LEU A 691 4.79 -6.86 49.84
CA LEU A 691 5.57 -6.70 51.07
C LEU A 691 4.83 -5.85 52.12
N LEU A 692 4.10 -4.81 51.69
CA LEU A 692 3.48 -3.82 52.58
C LEU A 692 2.02 -4.14 52.96
N THR A 693 1.30 -4.95 52.18
CA THR A 693 -0.16 -5.11 52.32
C THR A 693 -0.60 -6.47 52.86
N HIS A 694 0.25 -7.50 52.82
CA HIS A 694 -0.14 -8.87 53.16
C HIS A 694 0.59 -9.42 54.38
N GLU A 695 -0.18 -9.98 55.31
CA GLU A 695 0.34 -10.56 56.56
C GLU A 695 0.86 -12.01 56.40
N TRP A 696 0.49 -12.71 55.32
CA TRP A 696 0.93 -14.09 55.10
C TRP A 696 2.34 -14.14 54.47
N TRP A 697 3.31 -14.76 55.16
CA TRP A 697 4.72 -14.77 54.77
C TRP A 697 4.99 -15.26 53.33
N ILE A 698 4.22 -16.24 52.83
CA ILE A 698 4.36 -16.75 51.45
C ILE A 698 3.95 -15.68 50.44
N LEU A 699 2.82 -15.00 50.65
CA LEU A 699 2.39 -13.93 49.75
C LEU A 699 3.27 -12.69 49.89
N MET A 700 3.76 -12.41 51.09
CA MET A 700 4.61 -11.25 51.38
C MET A 700 5.95 -11.31 50.64
N TYR A 701 6.64 -12.47 50.66
CA TYR A 701 7.94 -12.64 49.99
C TYR A 701 7.86 -13.20 48.57
N PHE A 702 6.93 -14.13 48.31
CA PHE A 702 6.80 -14.82 47.01
C PHE A 702 5.57 -14.40 46.21
N GLY A 703 4.69 -13.54 46.73
CA GLY A 703 3.46 -13.14 46.05
C GLY A 703 3.70 -12.58 44.65
N ALA A 704 4.64 -11.65 44.50
CA ALA A 704 4.99 -11.09 43.19
C ALA A 704 5.55 -12.17 42.22
N VAL A 705 6.36 -13.10 42.72
CA VAL A 705 6.93 -14.21 41.92
C VAL A 705 5.85 -15.16 41.45
N ILE A 706 4.92 -15.56 42.34
CA ILE A 706 3.78 -16.41 42.01
C ILE A 706 2.87 -15.70 41.00
N TRP A 707 2.59 -14.41 41.20
CA TRP A 707 1.74 -13.60 40.33
C TRP A 707 2.30 -13.48 38.91
N PHE A 708 3.61 -13.25 38.80
CA PHE A 708 4.33 -13.25 37.52
C PHE A 708 4.43 -14.65 36.92
N GLY A 709 4.62 -15.69 37.74
CA GLY A 709 4.66 -17.09 37.32
C GLY A 709 3.37 -17.53 36.64
N ILE A 710 2.20 -17.29 37.27
CA ILE A 710 0.89 -17.60 36.69
C ILE A 710 0.70 -16.88 35.35
N THR A 711 1.00 -15.58 35.31
CA THR A 711 0.84 -14.76 34.10
C THR A 711 1.81 -15.20 32.99
N GLY A 712 3.03 -15.56 33.36
CA GLY A 712 4.05 -16.02 32.43
C GLY A 712 3.69 -17.36 31.81
N VAL A 713 3.34 -18.35 32.64
CA VAL A 713 2.89 -19.67 32.20
C VAL A 713 1.65 -19.55 31.31
N ARG A 714 0.68 -18.70 31.67
CA ARG A 714 -0.50 -18.42 30.84
C ARG A 714 -0.14 -17.92 29.44
N ASN A 715 0.77 -16.96 29.30
CA ASN A 715 1.13 -16.40 27.98
C ASN A 715 1.83 -17.45 27.11
N VAL A 716 2.64 -18.30 27.75
CA VAL A 716 3.32 -19.43 27.14
C VAL A 716 2.26 -20.44 26.63
N ILE A 717 1.30 -20.85 27.46
CA ILE A 717 0.18 -21.76 27.11
C ILE A 717 -0.76 -21.18 26.04
N GLN A 718 -1.06 -19.88 26.10
CA GLN A 718 -1.87 -19.21 25.10
C GLN A 718 -1.26 -19.33 23.69
N SER A 719 0.05 -19.06 23.58
CA SER A 719 0.75 -19.03 22.28
C SER A 719 0.68 -20.39 21.56
N VAL A 720 0.75 -21.48 22.33
CA VAL A 720 0.58 -22.89 21.89
C VAL A 720 -0.81 -23.19 21.41
N LEU A 721 -1.79 -22.82 22.25
CA LEU A 721 -3.17 -23.22 22.03
C LEU A 721 -3.67 -22.49 20.79
N GLY A 722 -3.18 -21.26 20.54
CA GLY A 722 -3.32 -20.59 19.27
C GLY A 722 -2.78 -21.41 18.08
N CYS A 723 -1.56 -21.97 18.21
CA CYS A 723 -0.85 -22.63 17.11
C CYS A 723 -1.31 -24.06 16.77
N GLY A 724 -1.91 -24.80 17.70
CA GLY A 724 -2.25 -26.21 17.43
C GLY A 724 -2.56 -27.07 18.65
N GLY A 725 -2.11 -26.65 19.84
CA GLY A 725 -2.13 -27.48 21.04
C GLY A 725 -0.83 -28.26 21.26
N ILE A 726 -0.81 -29.08 22.32
CA ILE A 726 0.37 -29.80 22.80
C ILE A 726 0.70 -31.03 21.93
N ASN A 727 -0.32 -31.64 21.30
CA ASN A 727 -0.13 -32.71 20.32
C ASN A 727 0.39 -32.10 19.01
N ARG A 728 1.72 -32.14 18.84
CA ARG A 728 2.52 -31.45 17.83
C ARG A 728 2.09 -31.76 16.38
N PRO A 729 1.47 -30.82 15.66
CA PRO A 729 1.22 -30.97 14.23
C PRO A 729 2.24 -30.19 13.37
N SER A 730 3.16 -29.41 13.97
CA SER A 730 4.17 -28.59 13.29
C SER A 730 5.57 -28.90 13.82
N LEU A 731 6.55 -28.94 12.92
CA LEU A 731 7.97 -29.17 13.24
C LEU A 731 8.67 -27.98 13.91
N ALA A 732 8.03 -26.81 13.97
CA ALA A 732 8.61 -25.61 14.54
C ALA A 732 8.71 -25.66 16.08
N LYS A 733 9.82 -25.13 16.62
CA LYS A 733 10.01 -25.03 18.09
C LYS A 733 9.00 -24.06 18.70
N TRP A 734 8.44 -24.44 19.85
CA TRP A 734 7.51 -23.58 20.60
C TRP A 734 8.03 -22.18 20.86
N SER A 735 9.31 -22.07 21.22
CA SER A 735 9.94 -20.80 21.57
C SER A 735 9.89 -19.78 20.42
N THR A 736 9.77 -20.24 19.17
CA THR A 736 9.59 -19.40 17.99
C THR A 736 8.19 -18.79 17.91
N PHE A 737 7.18 -19.41 18.53
CA PHE A 737 5.81 -18.91 18.57
C PHE A 737 5.54 -17.95 19.74
N VAL A 738 6.39 -17.95 20.77
CA VAL A 738 6.25 -17.05 21.92
C VAL A 738 6.81 -15.67 21.56
N SER A 739 5.94 -14.68 21.48
CA SER A 739 6.36 -13.29 21.32
C SER A 739 6.82 -12.72 22.68
N TRP A 740 8.13 -12.70 22.91
CA TRP A 740 8.76 -12.22 24.15
C TRP A 740 8.41 -10.77 24.50
N ASP A 741 8.21 -9.91 23.50
CA ASP A 741 7.77 -8.54 23.75
C ASP A 741 6.31 -8.45 24.25
N ARG A 742 5.39 -9.29 23.75
CA ARG A 742 4.01 -9.35 24.30
C ARG A 742 3.98 -9.98 25.69
N PHE A 743 4.87 -10.94 25.95
CA PHE A 743 5.08 -11.56 27.26
C PHE A 743 5.55 -10.50 28.28
N ALA A 744 6.57 -9.72 27.94
CA ALA A 744 7.07 -8.63 28.77
C ALA A 744 6.00 -7.54 29.01
N ASP A 745 5.25 -7.16 27.97
CA ASP A 745 4.11 -6.23 28.12
C ASP A 745 3.07 -6.79 29.11
N SER A 746 2.72 -8.08 29.01
CA SER A 746 1.75 -8.72 29.89
C SER A 746 2.21 -8.74 31.34
N LEU A 747 3.49 -9.01 31.59
CA LEU A 747 4.07 -8.99 32.94
C LEU A 747 4.14 -7.58 33.51
N MET A 748 4.51 -6.59 32.70
CA MET A 748 4.55 -5.18 33.11
C MET A 748 3.17 -4.69 33.58
N TYR A 749 2.13 -4.84 32.74
CA TYR A 749 0.78 -4.40 33.10
C TYR A 749 0.19 -5.22 34.25
N THR A 750 0.47 -6.52 34.31
CA THR A 750 0.00 -7.33 35.43
C THR A 750 0.67 -6.94 36.74
N GLY A 751 1.96 -6.61 36.73
CA GLY A 751 2.66 -6.10 37.90
C GLY A 751 2.09 -4.75 38.37
N PHE A 752 1.83 -3.84 37.44
CA PHE A 752 1.25 -2.52 37.78
C PHE A 752 -0.21 -2.60 38.26
N SER A 753 -0.94 -3.67 37.93
CA SER A 753 -2.32 -3.86 38.42
C SER A 753 -2.40 -4.08 39.94
N VAL A 754 -1.34 -4.62 40.56
CA VAL A 754 -1.30 -4.92 42.00
C VAL A 754 -1.36 -3.64 42.85
N PRO A 755 -0.43 -2.66 42.72
CA PRO A 755 -0.53 -1.40 43.46
C PRO A 755 -1.80 -0.61 43.13
N LEU A 756 -2.26 -0.67 41.88
CA LEU A 756 -3.46 0.05 41.47
C LEU A 756 -4.73 -0.46 42.18
N LEU A 757 -4.91 -1.79 42.23
CA LEU A 757 -6.14 -2.38 42.75
C LEU A 757 -6.09 -2.56 44.27
N ASP A 758 -4.95 -3.00 44.82
CA ASP A 758 -4.86 -3.35 46.24
C ASP A 758 -4.47 -2.16 47.12
N PHE A 759 -3.52 -1.32 46.69
CA PHE A 759 -3.11 -0.14 47.47
C PHE A 759 -3.98 1.10 47.17
N ILE A 760 -4.06 1.54 45.91
CA ILE A 760 -4.76 2.78 45.55
C ILE A 760 -6.27 2.61 45.72
N LEU A 761 -6.86 1.61 45.06
CA LEU A 761 -8.32 1.50 45.03
C LEU A 761 -8.90 0.99 46.36
N LYS A 762 -8.38 -0.14 46.87
CA LYS A 762 -8.91 -0.78 48.07
C LYS A 762 -8.51 -0.03 49.35
N THR A 763 -7.23 0.22 49.59
CA THR A 763 -6.78 0.86 50.84
C THR A 763 -7.02 2.37 50.87
N LEU A 764 -6.64 3.09 49.81
CA LEU A 764 -6.68 4.56 49.84
C LEU A 764 -8.06 5.14 49.49
N ILE A 765 -8.72 4.64 48.44
CA ILE A 765 -10.01 5.19 48.00
C ILE A 765 -11.18 4.58 48.78
N LEU A 766 -11.31 3.26 48.81
CA LEU A 766 -12.49 2.59 49.38
C LEU A 766 -12.46 2.56 50.90
N ASP A 767 -11.37 2.10 51.51
CA ASP A 767 -11.23 1.99 52.97
C ASP A 767 -11.05 3.38 53.61
N GLN A 768 -9.98 4.10 53.28
CA GLN A 768 -9.68 5.42 53.88
C GLN A 768 -10.56 6.58 53.37
N GLY A 769 -10.99 6.54 52.10
CA GLY A 769 -11.78 7.63 51.51
C GLY A 769 -13.29 7.52 51.74
N PHE A 770 -13.86 6.32 51.56
CA PHE A 770 -15.31 6.08 51.64
C PHE A 770 -15.75 5.23 52.85
N GLY A 771 -14.83 4.73 53.68
CA GLY A 771 -15.16 3.84 54.81
C GLY A 771 -15.77 2.49 54.39
N ALA A 772 -15.67 2.15 53.11
CA ALA A 772 -16.24 0.94 52.52
C ALA A 772 -15.21 -0.19 52.57
N THR A 773 -15.32 -1.03 53.59
CA THR A 773 -14.47 -2.22 53.75
C THR A 773 -15.20 -3.47 53.28
N VAL A 774 -14.44 -4.56 53.09
CA VAL A 774 -15.02 -5.88 52.79
C VAL A 774 -15.99 -6.34 53.89
N ALA A 775 -15.81 -5.86 55.13
CA ALA A 775 -16.69 -6.17 56.25
C ALA A 775 -17.96 -5.32 56.28
N THR A 776 -17.90 -4.05 55.85
CA THR A 776 -19.05 -3.14 55.92
C THR A 776 -19.93 -3.21 54.66
N HIS A 777 -19.36 -3.05 53.46
CA HIS A 777 -20.09 -2.94 52.20
C HIS A 777 -19.49 -3.83 51.09
N PRO A 778 -19.57 -5.17 51.23
CA PRO A 778 -18.88 -6.11 50.35
C PRO A 778 -19.28 -5.98 48.88
N VAL A 779 -20.57 -5.78 48.58
CA VAL A 779 -21.07 -5.69 47.20
C VAL A 779 -20.48 -4.48 46.46
N ILE A 780 -20.41 -3.32 47.13
CA ILE A 780 -19.88 -2.07 46.55
C ILE A 780 -18.38 -2.21 46.29
N VAL A 781 -17.63 -2.77 47.24
CA VAL A 781 -16.19 -2.98 47.13
C VAL A 781 -15.86 -3.93 45.97
N TYR A 782 -16.51 -5.10 45.89
CA TYR A 782 -16.25 -6.06 44.82
C TYR A 782 -16.72 -5.58 43.44
N ALA A 783 -17.84 -4.87 43.36
CA ALA A 783 -18.32 -4.29 42.11
C ALA A 783 -17.35 -3.23 41.57
N THR A 784 -16.87 -2.33 42.45
CA THR A 784 -15.93 -1.26 42.09
C THR A 784 -14.57 -1.82 41.66
N ILE A 785 -14.01 -2.76 42.42
CA ILE A 785 -12.75 -3.44 42.07
C ILE A 785 -12.88 -4.16 40.72
N SER A 786 -13.98 -4.89 40.50
CA SER A 786 -14.22 -5.61 39.24
C SER A 786 -14.36 -4.68 38.04
N LEU A 787 -15.04 -3.54 38.20
CA LEU A 787 -15.21 -2.53 37.17
C LEU A 787 -13.89 -1.86 36.80
N VAL A 788 -13.14 -1.38 37.80
CA VAL A 788 -11.83 -0.72 37.59
C VAL A 788 -10.84 -1.71 36.98
N ASN A 789 -10.81 -2.96 37.45
CA ASN A 789 -9.99 -4.00 36.85
C ASN A 789 -10.39 -4.27 35.38
N GLY A 790 -11.69 -4.39 35.08
CA GLY A 790 -12.18 -4.56 33.70
C GLY A 790 -11.81 -3.38 32.79
N MET A 791 -11.94 -2.14 33.27
CA MET A 791 -11.52 -0.93 32.56
C MET A 791 -10.00 -0.91 32.35
N TYR A 792 -9.21 -1.22 33.37
CA TYR A 792 -7.76 -1.30 33.27
C TYR A 792 -7.32 -2.37 32.26
N LEU A 793 -7.92 -3.57 32.32
CA LEU A 793 -7.63 -4.68 31.44
C LEU A 793 -7.97 -4.37 29.98
N SER A 794 -9.18 -3.87 29.73
CA SER A 794 -9.61 -3.50 28.38
C SER A 794 -8.78 -2.36 27.80
N THR A 795 -8.46 -1.35 28.60
CA THR A 795 -7.63 -0.22 28.21
C THR A 795 -6.26 -0.71 27.76
N HIS A 796 -5.46 -1.34 28.62
CA HIS A 796 -4.10 -1.70 28.22
C HIS A 796 -4.07 -2.76 27.10
N ASN A 797 -5.06 -3.63 26.97
CA ASN A 797 -5.19 -4.55 25.84
C ASN A 797 -5.47 -3.82 24.51
N TYR A 798 -6.24 -2.73 24.56
CA TYR A 798 -6.35 -1.80 23.44
C TYR A 798 -5.01 -1.09 23.15
N PHE A 799 -4.24 -0.71 24.18
CA PHE A 799 -2.88 -0.16 24.02
C PHE A 799 -1.91 -1.17 23.36
N ARG A 800 -2.01 -2.45 23.70
CA ARG A 800 -1.22 -3.57 23.13
C ARG A 800 -1.62 -3.91 21.69
N GLY A 801 -2.80 -3.46 21.24
CA GLY A 801 -3.30 -3.68 19.89
C GLY A 801 -3.94 -5.05 19.67
N LEU A 802 -4.53 -5.64 20.72
CA LEU A 802 -5.30 -6.89 20.61
C LEU A 802 -6.60 -6.68 19.79
N PRO A 803 -7.16 -7.76 19.21
CA PRO A 803 -8.43 -7.69 18.50
C PRO A 803 -9.55 -7.13 19.38
N ARG A 804 -10.47 -6.36 18.80
CA ARG A 804 -11.59 -5.73 19.54
C ARG A 804 -12.40 -6.75 20.35
N ALA A 805 -12.62 -7.95 19.80
CA ALA A 805 -13.31 -9.03 20.50
C ALA A 805 -12.58 -9.48 21.78
N ALA A 806 -11.25 -9.59 21.74
CA ALA A 806 -10.45 -9.93 22.92
C ALA A 806 -10.43 -8.80 23.96
N VAL A 807 -10.41 -7.53 23.51
CA VAL A 807 -10.50 -6.37 24.41
C VAL A 807 -11.84 -6.35 25.16
N ILE A 808 -12.95 -6.61 24.45
CA ILE A 808 -14.29 -6.69 25.05
C ILE A 808 -14.40 -7.91 25.97
N GLY A 809 -13.90 -9.08 25.54
CA GLY A 809 -13.88 -10.27 26.39
C GLY A 809 -13.10 -10.07 27.69
N ASN A 810 -11.94 -9.41 27.60
CA ASN A 810 -11.11 -9.12 28.77
C ASN A 810 -11.75 -8.09 29.74
N PHE A 811 -12.69 -7.26 29.27
CA PHE A 811 -13.49 -6.40 30.16
C PHE A 811 -14.39 -7.24 31.09
N PHE A 812 -15.03 -8.28 30.56
CA PHE A 812 -15.90 -9.19 31.32
C PHE A 812 -15.15 -10.34 32.01
N ARG A 813 -13.81 -10.35 31.95
CA ARG A 813 -12.96 -11.43 32.49
C ARG A 813 -13.23 -11.69 33.97
N SER A 814 -13.36 -10.64 34.78
CA SER A 814 -13.59 -10.76 36.22
C SER A 814 -14.91 -11.48 36.53
N LEU A 815 -15.96 -11.25 35.72
CA LEU A 815 -17.27 -11.88 35.88
C LEU A 815 -17.21 -13.37 35.51
N LEU A 816 -16.54 -13.71 34.40
CA LEU A 816 -16.37 -15.08 33.93
C LEU A 816 -15.41 -15.92 34.80
N ALA A 817 -14.53 -15.27 35.56
CA ALA A 817 -13.56 -15.94 36.43
C ALA A 817 -14.18 -16.48 37.73
N ILE A 818 -15.29 -15.90 38.20
CA ILE A 818 -15.91 -16.26 39.49
C ILE A 818 -16.34 -17.74 39.53
N PRO A 819 -17.12 -18.26 38.55
CA PRO A 819 -17.51 -19.67 38.54
C PRO A 819 -16.29 -20.60 38.48
N LEU A 820 -15.27 -20.22 37.70
CA LEU A 820 -14.06 -21.03 37.55
C LEU A 820 -13.23 -21.05 38.84
N ALA A 821 -13.16 -19.95 39.57
CA ALA A 821 -12.49 -19.87 40.86
C ALA A 821 -13.16 -20.77 41.90
N LEU A 822 -14.49 -20.84 41.92
CA LEU A 822 -15.24 -21.76 42.80
C LEU A 822 -14.93 -23.23 42.47
N VAL A 823 -14.88 -23.59 41.19
CA VAL A 823 -14.51 -24.95 40.75
C VAL A 823 -13.08 -25.29 41.17
N PHE A 824 -12.13 -24.37 40.96
CA PHE A 824 -10.74 -24.59 41.39
C PHE A 824 -10.61 -24.71 42.91
N ASN A 825 -11.35 -23.90 43.67
CA ASN A 825 -11.39 -23.97 45.12
C ASN A 825 -11.94 -25.33 45.60
N TRP A 826 -13.01 -25.82 44.98
CA TRP A 826 -13.58 -27.14 45.28
C TRP A 826 -12.61 -28.29 44.94
N LEU A 827 -11.96 -28.25 43.77
CA LEU A 827 -10.97 -29.26 43.37
C LEU A 827 -9.76 -29.29 44.30
N ALA A 828 -9.22 -28.12 44.65
CA ALA A 828 -8.11 -28.01 45.59
C ALA A 828 -8.50 -28.56 46.97
N GLY A 829 -9.71 -28.26 47.44
CA GLY A 829 -10.24 -28.80 48.69
C GLY A 829 -10.38 -30.31 48.68
N GLY A 830 -10.89 -30.88 47.58
CA GLY A 830 -11.01 -32.34 47.40
C GLY A 830 -9.66 -33.05 47.41
N ILE A 831 -8.63 -32.48 46.78
CA ILE A 831 -7.28 -33.04 46.78
C ILE A 831 -6.67 -32.99 48.19
N LEU A 832 -6.80 -31.86 48.90
CA LEU A 832 -6.28 -31.71 50.26
C LEU A 832 -6.99 -32.64 51.25
N ALA A 833 -8.30 -32.81 51.12
CA ALA A 833 -9.08 -33.76 51.90
C ALA A 833 -8.67 -35.20 51.60
N PHE A 834 -8.42 -35.55 50.32
CA PHE A 834 -7.91 -36.86 49.91
C PHE A 834 -6.51 -37.16 50.45
N MET A 835 -5.66 -36.14 50.57
CA MET A 835 -4.32 -36.24 51.18
C MET A 835 -4.33 -36.25 52.72
N GLY A 836 -5.51 -36.21 53.36
CA GLY A 836 -5.66 -36.30 54.81
C GLY A 836 -5.27 -35.04 55.58
N VAL A 837 -5.25 -33.87 54.93
CA VAL A 837 -4.87 -32.60 55.57
C VAL A 837 -6.02 -32.07 56.44
N ALA A 838 -5.77 -31.83 57.73
CA ALA A 838 -6.75 -31.22 58.63
C ALA A 838 -6.90 -29.71 58.37
N ALA A 839 -8.11 -29.17 58.60
CA ALA A 839 -8.44 -27.74 58.43
C ALA A 839 -8.23 -27.20 56.99
N VAL A 840 -8.69 -27.97 56.00
CA VAL A 840 -8.66 -27.62 54.56
C VAL A 840 -9.22 -26.21 54.29
N ASP A 841 -10.29 -25.79 54.97
CA ASP A 841 -10.92 -24.49 54.76
C ASP A 841 -10.01 -23.30 55.11
N ARG A 842 -9.19 -23.40 56.17
CA ARG A 842 -8.22 -22.35 56.52
C ARG A 842 -7.11 -22.21 55.47
N ILE A 843 -6.67 -23.34 54.92
CA ILE A 843 -5.64 -23.37 53.87
C ILE A 843 -6.22 -22.79 52.57
N LEU A 844 -7.42 -23.21 52.18
CA LEU A 844 -8.13 -22.68 51.00
C LEU A 844 -8.39 -21.18 51.11
N GLN A 845 -8.73 -20.67 52.30
CA GLN A 845 -8.91 -19.23 52.50
C GLN A 845 -7.61 -18.45 52.28
N GLN A 846 -6.47 -18.97 52.73
CA GLN A 846 -5.15 -18.36 52.44
C GLN A 846 -4.78 -18.45 50.95
N TRP A 847 -5.24 -19.50 50.26
CA TRP A 847 -4.98 -19.74 48.84
C TRP A 847 -5.97 -19.03 47.90
N ALA A 848 -7.06 -18.48 48.43
CA ALA A 848 -8.15 -17.88 47.65
C ALA A 848 -7.66 -16.82 46.65
N THR A 849 -6.69 -15.99 47.05
CA THR A 849 -6.08 -14.97 46.18
C THR A 849 -5.34 -15.59 44.99
N ILE A 850 -4.60 -16.68 45.22
CA ILE A 850 -3.86 -17.41 44.19
C ILE A 850 -4.84 -18.13 43.25
N ILE A 851 -5.87 -18.79 43.80
CA ILE A 851 -6.90 -19.51 43.05
C ILE A 851 -7.71 -18.55 42.16
N SER A 852 -8.09 -17.39 42.69
CA SER A 852 -8.81 -16.35 41.95
C SER A 852 -7.97 -15.77 40.81
N LYS A 853 -6.68 -15.52 41.05
CA LYS A 853 -5.74 -15.07 40.01
C LYS A 853 -5.56 -16.13 38.91
N LEU A 854 -5.37 -17.40 39.28
CA LEU A 854 -5.25 -18.51 38.35
C LEU A 854 -6.50 -18.67 37.48
N ALA A 855 -7.70 -18.59 38.07
CA ALA A 855 -8.96 -18.65 37.35
C ALA A 855 -9.10 -17.49 36.35
N SER A 856 -8.81 -16.26 36.78
CA SER A 856 -8.89 -15.07 35.94
C SER A 856 -7.94 -15.12 34.73
N ASP A 857 -6.71 -15.60 34.94
CA ASP A 857 -5.74 -15.77 33.85
C ASP A 857 -6.05 -16.95 32.93
N THR A 858 -6.68 -18.01 33.45
CA THR A 858 -7.18 -19.13 32.63
C THR A 858 -8.24 -18.64 31.65
N VAL A 859 -9.24 -17.88 32.14
CA VAL A 859 -10.24 -17.22 31.28
C VAL A 859 -9.56 -16.31 30.25
N ALA A 860 -8.57 -15.53 30.67
CA ALA A 860 -7.79 -14.68 29.77
C ALA A 860 -7.10 -15.51 28.68
N GLY A 861 -6.46 -16.63 29.04
CA GLY A 861 -5.75 -17.52 28.13
C GLY A 861 -6.70 -18.14 27.10
N ILE A 862 -7.94 -18.44 27.50
CA ILE A 862 -8.99 -18.92 26.60
C ILE A 862 -9.40 -17.81 25.62
N ILE A 863 -9.74 -16.62 26.11
CA ILE A 863 -10.20 -15.49 25.28
C ILE A 863 -9.15 -15.09 24.24
N GLU A 864 -7.90 -14.88 24.68
CA GLU A 864 -6.82 -14.50 23.76
C GLU A 864 -6.36 -15.68 22.89
N GLY A 865 -6.37 -16.91 23.40
CA GLY A 865 -6.04 -18.11 22.63
C GLY A 865 -7.00 -18.36 21.46
N PHE A 866 -8.30 -18.14 21.67
CA PHE A 866 -9.29 -18.17 20.58
C PHE A 866 -9.06 -17.05 19.55
N ALA A 867 -8.71 -15.85 20.01
CA ALA A 867 -8.41 -14.73 19.13
C ALA A 867 -7.16 -15.00 18.25
N ASP A 868 -6.09 -15.52 18.85
CA ASP A 868 -4.87 -15.92 18.13
C ASP A 868 -5.15 -17.10 17.17
N ARG A 869 -5.93 -18.10 17.60
CA ARG A 869 -6.38 -19.22 16.74
C ARG A 869 -7.13 -18.72 15.50
N ALA A 870 -8.10 -17.83 15.68
CA ALA A 870 -8.88 -17.28 14.58
C ALA A 870 -8.00 -16.51 13.58
N LEU A 871 -6.99 -15.80 14.09
CA LEU A 871 -6.02 -15.08 13.29
C LEU A 871 -5.10 -16.03 12.49
N TYR A 872 -4.61 -17.11 13.08
CA TYR A 872 -3.83 -18.12 12.36
C TYR A 872 -4.66 -18.82 11.28
N ILE A 873 -5.87 -19.26 11.60
CA ILE A 873 -6.77 -19.90 10.62
C ILE A 873 -7.03 -18.98 9.42
N ARG A 874 -7.33 -17.70 9.67
CA ARG A 874 -7.55 -16.72 8.59
C ARG A 874 -6.33 -16.61 7.68
N ARG A 875 -5.12 -16.56 8.24
CA ARG A 875 -3.88 -16.53 7.44
C ARG A 875 -3.71 -17.79 6.61
N ARG A 876 -3.90 -18.97 7.20
CA ARG A 876 -3.78 -20.23 6.49
C ARG A 876 -4.79 -20.35 5.35
N ILE A 877 -6.02 -19.86 5.53
CA ILE A 877 -7.02 -19.82 4.45
C ILE A 877 -6.52 -18.96 3.29
N MET A 878 -5.99 -17.75 3.56
CA MET A 878 -5.45 -16.89 2.50
C MET A 878 -4.28 -17.55 1.77
N ASP A 879 -3.36 -18.16 2.51
CA ASP A 879 -2.15 -18.78 1.94
C ASP A 879 -2.50 -20.00 1.06
N TYR A 880 -3.38 -20.89 1.53
CA TYR A 880 -3.85 -22.01 0.73
C TYR A 880 -4.68 -21.55 -0.47
N ARG A 881 -5.59 -20.58 -0.29
CA ARG A 881 -6.44 -20.06 -1.38
C ARG A 881 -5.59 -19.58 -2.54
N ARG A 882 -4.57 -18.77 -2.24
CA ARG A 882 -3.64 -18.26 -3.25
C ARG A 882 -2.91 -19.40 -3.96
N LYS A 883 -2.39 -20.36 -3.19
CA LYS A 883 -1.62 -21.47 -3.77
C LYS A 883 -2.46 -22.43 -4.60
N LEU A 884 -3.68 -22.70 -4.16
CA LEU A 884 -4.64 -23.50 -4.91
C LEU A 884 -5.07 -22.78 -6.18
N GLN A 885 -5.32 -21.47 -6.13
CA GLN A 885 -5.60 -20.67 -7.32
C GLN A 885 -4.45 -20.77 -8.33
N HIS A 886 -3.20 -20.56 -7.90
CA HIS A 886 -2.03 -20.72 -8.78
C HIS A 886 -1.93 -22.14 -9.35
N LEU A 887 -2.25 -23.17 -8.56
CA LEU A 887 -2.22 -24.58 -8.99
C LEU A 887 -3.27 -24.84 -10.07
N PHE A 888 -4.51 -24.40 -9.87
CA PHE A 888 -5.59 -24.57 -10.86
C PHE A 888 -5.38 -23.69 -12.11
N ASP A 889 -4.84 -22.48 -11.97
CA ASP A 889 -4.42 -21.65 -13.11
C ASP A 889 -3.34 -22.36 -13.95
N THR A 890 -2.39 -23.03 -13.27
CA THR A 890 -1.34 -23.80 -13.96
C THR A 890 -1.94 -25.02 -14.67
N TYR A 891 -2.89 -25.71 -14.04
CA TYR A 891 -3.61 -26.83 -14.64
C TYR A 891 -4.43 -26.38 -15.88
N ALA A 892 -5.16 -25.26 -15.77
CA ALA A 892 -5.88 -24.69 -16.91
C ALA A 892 -4.95 -24.31 -18.07
N GLN A 893 -3.75 -23.79 -17.78
CA GLN A 893 -2.74 -23.54 -18.80
C GLN A 893 -2.21 -24.83 -19.46
N LEU A 894 -2.10 -25.94 -18.71
CA LEU A 894 -1.71 -27.23 -19.29
C LEU A 894 -2.81 -27.78 -20.20
N GLU A 895 -4.07 -27.71 -19.79
CA GLU A 895 -5.22 -28.09 -20.61
C GLU A 895 -5.29 -27.28 -21.91
N MET A 896 -4.97 -25.98 -21.85
CA MET A 896 -4.90 -25.13 -23.05
C MET A 896 -3.72 -25.48 -23.98
N LEU A 897 -2.59 -25.96 -23.44
CA LEU A 897 -1.42 -26.35 -24.22
C LEU A 897 -1.57 -27.73 -24.85
N PHE A 898 -2.22 -28.66 -24.15
CA PHE A 898 -2.43 -30.04 -24.57
C PHE A 898 -3.93 -30.37 -24.72
N PRO A 899 -4.67 -29.69 -25.60
CA PRO A 899 -6.13 -29.85 -25.69
C PRO A 899 -6.58 -31.24 -26.18
N MET A 900 -5.66 -32.04 -26.74
CA MET A 900 -5.93 -33.37 -27.27
C MET A 900 -5.47 -34.49 -26.33
N ASP A 901 -4.70 -34.19 -25.29
CA ASP A 901 -4.20 -35.17 -24.32
C ASP A 901 -4.98 -35.06 -23.01
N ASP A 902 -5.18 -36.17 -22.32
CA ASP A 902 -5.73 -36.12 -20.96
C ASP A 902 -4.63 -35.66 -19.98
N VAL A 903 -4.71 -34.40 -19.54
CA VAL A 903 -3.73 -33.82 -18.61
C VAL A 903 -3.75 -34.53 -17.25
N LEU A 904 -4.87 -35.15 -16.84
CA LEU A 904 -4.92 -35.93 -15.59
C LEU A 904 -4.07 -37.20 -15.71
N ASP A 905 -4.12 -37.88 -16.86
CA ASP A 905 -3.31 -39.06 -17.13
C ASP A 905 -1.82 -38.70 -17.28
N LEU A 906 -1.53 -37.53 -17.86
CA LEU A 906 -0.17 -36.96 -17.84
C LEU A 906 0.30 -36.71 -16.40
N LEU A 907 -0.53 -36.09 -15.54
CA LEU A 907 -0.16 -35.81 -14.14
C LEU A 907 0.08 -37.09 -13.32
N GLU A 908 -0.65 -38.17 -13.62
CA GLU A 908 -0.45 -39.50 -13.02
C GLU A 908 0.91 -40.11 -13.38
N SER A 909 1.36 -39.90 -14.62
CA SER A 909 2.67 -40.31 -15.10
C SER A 909 3.71 -39.19 -14.99
N THR A 910 4.18 -38.89 -13.77
CA THR A 910 5.14 -37.79 -13.50
C THR A 910 6.43 -37.82 -14.36
N ARG A 911 6.79 -38.96 -14.96
CA ARG A 911 7.93 -39.06 -15.90
C ARG A 911 7.56 -38.58 -17.30
N GLU A 912 6.39 -38.94 -17.82
CA GLU A 912 5.91 -38.56 -19.15
C GLU A 912 5.52 -37.08 -19.15
N LEU A 913 4.78 -36.62 -18.13
CA LEU A 913 4.49 -35.21 -17.87
C LEU A 913 5.73 -34.31 -18.04
N MET A 914 6.83 -34.70 -17.41
CA MET A 914 8.05 -33.89 -17.41
C MET A 914 8.74 -33.94 -18.76
N LEU A 915 8.71 -35.06 -19.48
CA LEU A 915 9.32 -35.17 -20.80
C LEU A 915 8.52 -34.39 -21.85
N THR A 916 7.19 -34.49 -21.81
CA THR A 916 6.27 -33.77 -22.70
C THR A 916 6.30 -32.26 -22.43
N ILE A 917 6.22 -31.84 -21.17
CA ILE A 917 6.26 -30.41 -20.81
C ILE A 917 7.67 -29.82 -20.96
N GLU A 918 8.77 -30.55 -20.69
CA GLU A 918 10.12 -30.01 -20.89
C GLU A 918 10.42 -29.71 -22.36
N TYR A 919 9.79 -30.43 -23.30
CA TYR A 919 9.92 -30.19 -24.73
C TYR A 919 9.27 -28.87 -25.16
N GLU A 920 8.07 -28.56 -24.65
CA GLU A 920 7.33 -27.36 -25.05
C GLU A 920 7.60 -26.14 -24.16
N LYS A 921 7.63 -26.31 -22.83
CA LYS A 921 7.72 -25.19 -21.86
C LYS A 921 8.33 -25.62 -20.51
N ARG A 922 9.66 -25.71 -20.47
CA ARG A 922 10.47 -26.09 -19.29
C ARG A 922 10.14 -25.35 -17.99
N ASP A 923 9.62 -24.13 -18.04
CA ASP A 923 9.29 -23.34 -16.85
C ASP A 923 8.07 -23.85 -16.08
N MET A 924 7.09 -24.47 -16.74
CA MET A 924 5.86 -24.96 -16.08
C MET A 924 6.14 -26.09 -15.08
N VAL A 925 7.09 -26.96 -15.40
CA VAL A 925 7.59 -27.99 -14.48
C VAL A 925 8.10 -27.37 -13.17
N ASN A 926 8.85 -26.28 -13.27
CA ASN A 926 9.39 -25.61 -12.08
C ASN A 926 8.26 -24.99 -11.24
N ILE A 927 7.21 -24.47 -11.87
CA ILE A 927 6.02 -23.93 -11.19
C ILE A 927 5.30 -25.01 -10.39
N ILE A 928 5.10 -26.20 -10.97
CA ILE A 928 4.45 -27.34 -10.28
C ILE A 928 5.29 -27.79 -9.08
N ILE A 929 6.61 -27.93 -9.25
CA ILE A 929 7.54 -28.26 -8.15
C ILE A 929 7.44 -27.22 -7.02
N VAL A 930 7.49 -25.94 -7.35
CA VAL A 930 7.41 -24.84 -6.36
C VAL A 930 6.08 -24.87 -5.61
N ASN A 931 4.97 -25.12 -6.30
CA ASN A 931 3.65 -25.24 -5.66
C ASN A 931 3.61 -26.42 -4.68
N ALA A 932 4.11 -27.59 -5.07
CA ALA A 932 4.13 -28.76 -4.20
C ALA A 932 5.04 -28.56 -2.97
N LEU A 933 6.23 -27.96 -3.14
CA LEU A 933 7.15 -27.64 -2.04
C LEU A 933 6.54 -26.67 -1.03
N ASP A 934 5.83 -25.64 -1.50
CA ASP A 934 5.15 -24.68 -0.62
C ASP A 934 3.97 -25.31 0.13
N LEU A 935 3.17 -26.15 -0.53
CA LEU A 935 2.06 -26.87 0.11
C LEU A 935 2.56 -27.86 1.18
N MET A 936 3.67 -28.56 0.90
CA MET A 936 4.37 -29.40 1.87
C MET A 936 4.88 -28.58 3.06
N TYR A 937 5.51 -27.43 2.79
CA TYR A 937 5.96 -26.52 3.85
C TYR A 937 4.79 -26.02 4.72
N PHE A 938 3.66 -25.65 4.11
CA PHE A 938 2.48 -25.25 4.85
C PHE A 938 2.02 -26.36 5.78
N TRP A 939 1.86 -27.57 5.25
CA TRP A 939 1.35 -28.72 6.01
C TRP A 939 2.23 -29.08 7.21
N MET A 940 3.55 -29.06 7.05
CA MET A 940 4.51 -29.51 8.05
C MET A 940 4.96 -28.43 9.04
N TYR A 941 5.01 -27.16 8.62
CA TYR A 941 5.62 -26.09 9.43
C TYR A 941 4.61 -25.03 9.89
N GLN A 942 3.61 -24.70 9.08
CA GLN A 942 2.72 -23.57 9.38
C GLN A 942 1.62 -23.92 10.40
N PRO A 943 1.37 -23.05 11.40
CA PRO A 943 0.39 -23.33 12.46
C PRO A 943 -1.02 -23.40 11.88
N ARG A 944 -1.81 -24.39 12.34
CA ARG A 944 -3.19 -24.67 11.90
C ARG A 944 -3.36 -25.01 10.40
N ALA A 945 -2.29 -25.19 9.64
CA ALA A 945 -2.36 -25.50 8.22
C ALA A 945 -3.07 -26.82 7.94
N LYS A 946 -2.71 -27.91 8.65
CA LYS A 946 -3.36 -29.22 8.53
C LYS A 946 -4.88 -29.15 8.69
N GLY A 947 -5.36 -28.33 9.63
CA GLY A 947 -6.80 -28.14 9.89
C GLY A 947 -7.52 -27.43 8.75
N VAL A 948 -6.88 -26.42 8.15
CA VAL A 948 -7.46 -25.67 7.03
C VAL A 948 -7.46 -26.49 5.75
N LEU A 949 -6.37 -27.20 5.43
CA LEU A 949 -6.34 -28.05 4.24
C LEU A 949 -7.42 -29.15 4.30
N LYS A 950 -7.64 -29.76 5.46
CA LYS A 950 -8.73 -30.74 5.66
C LYS A 950 -10.11 -30.14 5.35
N LEU A 951 -10.32 -28.87 5.67
CA LEU A 951 -11.57 -28.18 5.36
C LEU A 951 -11.68 -27.91 3.86
N LEU A 952 -10.60 -27.48 3.21
CA LEU A 952 -10.57 -27.22 1.77
C LEU A 952 -10.76 -28.50 0.95
N LEU A 953 -10.13 -29.61 1.36
CA LEU A 953 -10.31 -30.92 0.71
C LEU A 953 -11.79 -31.34 0.71
N ARG A 954 -12.54 -31.05 1.80
CA ARG A 954 -13.98 -31.35 1.89
C ARG A 954 -14.85 -30.48 0.98
N GLN A 955 -14.33 -29.37 0.46
CA GLN A 955 -15.03 -28.47 -0.43
C GLN A 955 -14.69 -28.73 -1.91
N MET A 956 -13.64 -29.51 -2.17
CA MET A 956 -13.23 -29.85 -3.52
C MET A 956 -14.19 -30.87 -4.17
N THR A 957 -14.44 -30.70 -5.46
CA THR A 957 -15.06 -31.72 -6.31
C THR A 957 -14.12 -32.92 -6.48
N ARG A 958 -14.61 -33.99 -7.12
CA ARG A 958 -13.79 -35.18 -7.39
C ARG A 958 -12.61 -34.85 -8.31
N GLU A 959 -12.84 -34.08 -9.36
CA GLU A 959 -11.82 -33.67 -10.31
C GLU A 959 -10.79 -32.74 -9.68
N GLU A 960 -11.23 -31.68 -8.99
CA GLU A 960 -10.35 -30.73 -8.29
C GLU A 960 -9.41 -31.43 -7.32
N ARG A 961 -9.94 -32.43 -6.62
CA ARG A 961 -9.17 -33.23 -5.69
C ARG A 961 -8.18 -34.14 -6.41
N LYS A 962 -8.54 -34.74 -7.54
CA LYS A 962 -7.62 -35.54 -8.36
C LYS A 962 -6.46 -34.66 -8.87
N VAL A 963 -6.76 -33.49 -9.42
CA VAL A 963 -5.75 -32.48 -9.84
C VAL A 963 -4.83 -32.10 -8.68
N PHE A 964 -5.41 -31.78 -7.51
CA PHE A 964 -4.64 -31.43 -6.32
C PHE A 964 -3.68 -32.56 -5.92
N LEU A 965 -4.16 -33.80 -5.79
CA LEU A 965 -3.34 -34.93 -5.35
C LEU A 965 -2.24 -35.27 -6.35
N LEU A 966 -2.57 -35.42 -7.63
CA LEU A 966 -1.61 -35.80 -8.67
C LEU A 966 -0.53 -34.73 -8.85
N SER A 967 -0.86 -33.44 -8.73
CA SER A 967 0.14 -32.38 -8.75
C SER A 967 1.20 -32.50 -7.64
N GLN A 968 0.90 -33.18 -6.53
CA GLN A 968 1.86 -33.39 -5.44
C GLN A 968 2.84 -34.53 -5.74
N HIS A 969 2.52 -35.46 -6.65
CA HIS A 969 3.39 -36.59 -7.00
C HIS A 969 4.72 -36.16 -7.64
N VAL A 970 4.82 -34.90 -8.09
CA VAL A 970 6.11 -34.29 -8.48
C VAL A 970 7.18 -34.42 -7.40
N LEU A 971 6.79 -34.50 -6.12
CA LEU A 971 7.68 -34.68 -4.97
C LEU A 971 8.39 -36.05 -4.95
N PHE A 972 8.00 -37.05 -5.75
CA PHE A 972 8.77 -38.29 -5.90
C PHE A 972 10.14 -38.04 -6.57
N ARG A 973 10.31 -36.91 -7.29
CA ARG A 973 11.48 -36.63 -8.14
C ARG A 973 12.66 -36.02 -7.40
N GLN A 974 13.20 -36.75 -6.42
CA GLN A 974 14.34 -36.34 -5.58
C GLN A 974 15.50 -35.72 -6.36
N LYS A 975 16.03 -36.40 -7.38
CA LYS A 975 17.20 -35.91 -8.14
C LYS A 975 16.97 -34.53 -8.76
N ARG A 976 15.76 -34.26 -9.26
CA ARG A 976 15.44 -32.98 -9.92
C ARG A 976 15.22 -31.87 -8.91
N ILE A 977 14.46 -32.14 -7.84
CA ILE A 977 14.19 -31.16 -6.79
C ILE A 977 15.49 -30.79 -6.07
N SER A 978 16.36 -31.76 -5.77
CA SER A 978 17.67 -31.50 -5.16
C SER A 978 18.56 -30.64 -6.06
N ARG A 979 18.61 -30.92 -7.37
CA ARG A 979 19.33 -30.06 -8.32
C ARG A 979 18.76 -28.65 -8.33
N LEU A 980 17.44 -28.51 -8.42
CA LEU A 980 16.78 -27.22 -8.51
C LEU A 980 16.99 -26.37 -7.23
N LEU A 981 17.05 -26.99 -6.05
CA LEU A 981 17.41 -26.32 -4.80
C LEU A 981 18.89 -25.92 -4.74
N VAL A 982 19.80 -26.79 -5.20
CA VAL A 982 21.26 -26.50 -5.27
C VAL A 982 21.56 -25.43 -6.30
N ASP A 983 20.85 -25.42 -7.43
CA ASP A 983 20.90 -24.40 -8.45
C ASP A 983 20.33 -23.07 -7.93
N GLY A 984 19.79 -23.02 -6.71
CA GLY A 984 19.51 -21.77 -6.00
C GLY A 984 18.04 -21.34 -6.02
N LEU A 985 17.06 -22.23 -6.20
CA LEU A 985 15.63 -21.90 -6.08
C LEU A 985 15.29 -21.10 -4.82
N VAL A 986 15.97 -21.37 -3.70
CA VAL A 986 15.78 -20.66 -2.43
C VAL A 986 17.04 -19.90 -2.00
N GLY A 987 17.94 -19.57 -2.93
CA GLY A 987 19.19 -18.87 -2.66
C GLY A 987 20.27 -19.68 -1.94
N LYS A 988 21.29 -18.99 -1.41
CA LYS A 988 22.53 -19.58 -0.84
C LYS A 988 22.31 -20.50 0.36
N ASN A 989 21.26 -20.25 1.16
CA ASN A 989 20.95 -21.04 2.37
C ASN A 989 20.04 -22.25 2.06
N PHE A 990 20.23 -22.90 0.90
CA PHE A 990 19.38 -23.99 0.45
C PHE A 990 19.46 -25.26 1.31
N ALA A 991 20.54 -25.45 2.07
CA ALA A 991 20.79 -26.67 2.85
C ALA A 991 19.61 -27.07 3.76
N ARG A 992 18.97 -26.08 4.42
CA ARG A 992 17.81 -26.33 5.30
C ARG A 992 16.56 -26.73 4.54
N ALA A 993 16.32 -26.12 3.37
CA ALA A 993 15.18 -26.47 2.52
C ALA A 993 15.36 -27.86 1.90
N LEU A 994 16.61 -28.19 1.51
CA LEU A 994 16.96 -29.49 0.97
C LEU A 994 16.80 -30.60 2.01
N SER A 995 17.33 -30.43 3.22
CA SER A 995 17.15 -31.41 4.29
C SER A 995 15.67 -31.58 4.64
N PHE A 996 14.92 -30.49 4.76
CA PHE A 996 13.48 -30.54 5.00
C PHE A 996 12.73 -31.37 3.95
N TYR A 997 13.01 -31.11 2.66
CA TYR A 997 12.41 -31.87 1.58
C TYR A 997 12.74 -33.36 1.68
N LEU A 998 14.02 -33.72 1.78
CA LEU A 998 14.46 -35.12 1.79
C LEU A 998 13.89 -35.92 2.97
N ASP A 999 13.76 -35.28 4.13
CA ASP A 999 13.30 -35.94 5.36
C ASP A 999 11.78 -36.15 5.41
N HIS A 1000 10.96 -35.26 4.82
CA HIS A 1000 9.50 -35.21 5.11
C HIS A 1000 8.58 -35.44 3.91
N TRP A 1001 9.09 -35.49 2.67
CA TRP A 1001 8.23 -35.58 1.49
C TRP A 1001 7.36 -36.86 1.44
N ARG A 1002 7.87 -38.00 1.94
CA ARG A 1002 7.12 -39.27 1.98
C ARG A 1002 5.95 -39.22 2.95
N GLU A 1003 6.25 -38.83 4.20
CA GLU A 1003 5.26 -38.66 5.27
C GLU A 1003 4.15 -37.70 4.82
N TYR A 1004 4.51 -36.61 4.14
CA TYR A 1004 3.55 -35.64 3.60
C TYR A 1004 2.55 -36.27 2.62
N LEU A 1005 3.05 -37.02 1.63
CA LEU A 1005 2.20 -37.63 0.60
C LEU A 1005 1.26 -38.68 1.22
N GLU A 1006 1.80 -39.56 2.06
CA GLU A 1006 1.02 -40.59 2.76
C GLU A 1006 -0.09 -39.97 3.64
N GLU A 1007 0.23 -38.92 4.40
CA GLU A 1007 -0.75 -38.24 5.25
C GLU A 1007 -1.86 -37.56 4.43
N ILE A 1008 -1.53 -36.92 3.31
CA ILE A 1008 -2.51 -36.24 2.46
C ILE A 1008 -3.43 -37.23 1.77
N GLU A 1009 -2.89 -38.31 1.20
CA GLU A 1009 -3.69 -39.37 0.58
C GLU A 1009 -4.62 -40.02 1.61
N TYR A 1010 -4.12 -40.30 2.82
CA TYR A 1010 -4.94 -40.78 3.92
C TYR A 1010 -6.07 -39.80 4.28
N GLN A 1011 -5.79 -38.48 4.34
CA GLN A 1011 -6.86 -37.50 4.59
C GLN A 1011 -7.87 -37.43 3.44
N ALA A 1012 -7.41 -37.51 2.19
CA ALA A 1012 -8.28 -37.46 1.01
C ALA A 1012 -9.21 -38.67 0.94
N ASN A 1013 -8.74 -39.86 1.32
CA ASN A 1013 -9.55 -41.08 1.42
C ASN A 1013 -10.53 -41.04 2.59
N LYS A 1014 -10.14 -40.41 3.71
CA LYS A 1014 -10.97 -40.30 4.92
C LYS A 1014 -12.20 -39.41 4.75
N TYR A 1015 -12.18 -38.43 3.86
CA TYR A 1015 -13.29 -37.49 3.65
C TYR A 1015 -13.81 -37.62 2.21
N PRO A 1016 -15.06 -38.03 1.97
CA PRO A 1016 -15.58 -38.13 0.60
C PRO A 1016 -15.58 -36.77 -0.13
N PRO A 1017 -15.46 -36.73 -1.47
CA PRO A 1017 -15.61 -35.52 -2.27
C PRO A 1017 -17.06 -35.01 -2.24
N VAL A 1018 -17.24 -33.73 -2.54
CA VAL A 1018 -18.58 -33.15 -2.69
C VAL A 1018 -19.23 -33.78 -3.92
N GLN A 1019 -20.48 -34.24 -3.79
CA GLN A 1019 -21.30 -34.69 -4.93
C GLN A 1019 -21.72 -33.47 -5.76
N GLU A 1020 -21.50 -33.53 -7.07
CA GLU A 1020 -21.76 -32.44 -8.02
C GLU A 1020 -23.21 -31.93 -7.99
N ASP A 1021 -24.17 -32.78 -7.64
CA ASP A 1021 -25.61 -32.46 -7.68
C ASP A 1021 -26.16 -31.68 -6.47
N MET A 1022 -25.42 -31.54 -5.36
CA MET A 1022 -25.95 -31.00 -4.10
C MET A 1022 -25.49 -29.59 -3.72
N HIS A 1023 -24.50 -29.01 -4.41
CA HIS A 1023 -24.01 -27.66 -4.14
C HIS A 1023 -23.71 -26.88 -5.42
N LYS A 1024 -24.40 -25.75 -5.61
CA LYS A 1024 -24.26 -24.85 -6.76
C LYS A 1024 -22.93 -24.09 -6.88
N TYR A 1025 -21.91 -24.40 -6.06
CA TYR A 1025 -20.64 -23.66 -6.09
C TYR A 1025 -19.44 -24.58 -5.83
N SER A 1026 -18.65 -24.83 -6.88
CA SER A 1026 -17.36 -25.52 -6.85
C SER A 1026 -16.28 -24.67 -6.15
N MET A 1027 -15.17 -25.27 -5.68
CA MET A 1027 -14.09 -24.50 -5.06
C MET A 1027 -13.45 -23.54 -6.08
N LEU A 1028 -13.25 -23.97 -7.31
CA LEU A 1028 -12.84 -23.17 -8.47
C LEU A 1028 -13.76 -21.96 -8.64
N GLU A 1029 -15.09 -22.14 -8.71
CA GLU A 1029 -16.03 -21.01 -8.85
C GLU A 1029 -15.92 -20.03 -7.68
N SER A 1030 -15.68 -20.53 -6.46
CA SER A 1030 -15.43 -19.69 -5.28
C SER A 1030 -14.10 -18.92 -5.34
N LEU A 1031 -13.11 -19.43 -6.08
CA LEU A 1031 -11.82 -18.79 -6.31
C LEU A 1031 -11.94 -17.67 -7.35
N TYR A 1032 -12.62 -17.90 -8.48
CA TYR A 1032 -12.70 -16.99 -9.63
C TYR A 1032 -13.83 -15.93 -9.55
N HIS A 1033 -14.90 -16.16 -8.77
CA HIS A 1033 -15.96 -15.18 -8.53
C HIS A 1033 -15.97 -14.65 -7.08
N PRO A 1034 -15.09 -13.70 -6.72
CA PRO A 1034 -15.07 -13.11 -5.37
C PRO A 1034 -16.31 -12.25 -5.05
N ALA A 1035 -17.12 -11.88 -6.06
CA ALA A 1035 -18.32 -11.06 -5.89
C ALA A 1035 -19.42 -11.73 -5.04
N ALA A 1036 -19.43 -13.06 -4.94
CA ALA A 1036 -20.35 -13.81 -4.08
C ALA A 1036 -19.86 -13.93 -2.61
N GLY A 1037 -18.70 -13.38 -2.28
CA GLY A 1037 -18.20 -13.38 -0.92
C GLY A 1037 -16.83 -12.75 -0.84
N ASN A 1038 -16.75 -11.55 -0.26
CA ASN A 1038 -15.49 -10.96 0.15
C ASN A 1038 -14.95 -11.75 1.38
N ILE A 1039 -14.43 -12.97 1.15
CA ILE A 1039 -14.08 -14.00 2.14
C ILE A 1039 -12.80 -13.67 2.95
N ASN A 1040 -12.50 -12.39 3.16
CA ASN A 1040 -11.44 -11.94 4.09
C ASN A 1040 -11.76 -12.21 5.58
N ARG A 1041 -12.82 -12.97 5.88
CA ARG A 1041 -13.10 -13.52 7.22
C ARG A 1041 -13.49 -15.01 7.11
N PRO A 1042 -13.01 -15.86 8.04
CA PRO A 1042 -13.51 -17.23 8.13
C PRO A 1042 -15.02 -17.20 8.44
N PRO A 1043 -15.77 -18.27 8.14
CA PRO A 1043 -17.09 -18.45 8.71
C PRO A 1043 -16.97 -18.33 10.24
N ASP A 1044 -17.88 -17.58 10.87
CA ASP A 1044 -17.89 -17.42 12.32
C ASP A 1044 -18.05 -18.80 12.98
N TYR A 1045 -16.96 -19.32 13.52
CA TYR A 1045 -16.96 -20.49 14.39
C TYR A 1045 -17.17 -19.99 15.82
N HIS A 1046 -18.42 -20.07 16.28
CA HIS A 1046 -18.71 -20.25 17.70
C HIS A 1046 -18.59 -21.73 18.04
#